data_AF-A0A1Y4IVP0-F1
#
_entry.id   AF-A0A1Y4IVP0-F1
#
_cell.length_a   1.000
_cell.length_b   1.000
_cell.length_c   1.000
_cell.angle_alpha   90.00
_cell.angle_beta   90.00
_cell.angle_gamma   90.00
#
_symmetry.space_group_name_H-M   'P 1'
#
loop_
_entity.id
_entity.type
_entity.pdbx_description
1 polymer ?
#
loop_
_entity_poly.entity_id
_entity_poly.type
_entity_poly.pdbx_seq_one_letter_code
_entity_poly.pdbx_strand_id
1 'polypeptide(L)'
;MKKKWMKRGSAAALAAVVCLNGCGMRAGQEMENGGYKSQTNVKEPEAIAFDDVEGRIARREENQVPESFLEAVRQFSWGSAALLLEETEENRNYSPLSLYYALALAAQGASGTTEQEFLDLLGVGDREELAESCGKLYRLLYTDNEIGQLKLADSLWMSGKSKFKKDFIQKAQDDFYSDLFLVDFGDEETGKAMGEWIVEHTNGTLAPQIATSEEDALAVLNTVYLYDEWSSRFGEEQNTEGAFTTLSGEESDVTYMNQEFDFLPWLIGDGYTGTSLGLKNGGSMVLILPEEGTDIRELFTAEKLEEMFGDTEGETGKVNLSLPKFTFGDSMELIPALREMGMESAFGDEADFSNMTDEDILISQIRQETHIGLEEEGVEASAYTELMLTGTSMPAEEAALQLCFDRPFLYGILDSTGVPLFLGLCGNPDDAGGAEPGEGTQKNTSEPGTADTAGGSDGLPEHMGGAEGVDFGCAGSARPSGGEFRFSLAEGHENEVWYYDEFFSIEQYADGAWGPLPVQGGFCGVTSYWKIGEDPETDCLNIVWDSIYETLQPGIYCVSKEVFPEGAEGGPDLENGKQVYAVFEIEDPMGLSLEIRDVTPTGLTMQFARKGGNPTGELEYGKEYWLERLEDGRWVRLDGDMNWEAVAFLIGENGGEKEEVNWERYYGTLPEGKYRFCKEVTDYRGAGDYDTYVYKAEFEIGI
;
A
#
# COMPACT_ATOMS: atom_id res chain seq x y z
N MET A 1 1.16 83.71 -23.40
CA MET A 1 1.95 83.33 -22.21
C MET A 1 2.09 81.80 -22.21
N LYS A 2 3.09 81.21 -21.53
CA LYS A 2 3.66 79.85 -21.81
C LYS A 2 2.56 78.76 -22.02
N LYS A 3 2.31 78.27 -23.25
CA LYS A 3 2.89 77.08 -23.96
C LYS A 3 2.70 75.74 -23.21
N LYS A 4 2.31 74.58 -23.77
CA LYS A 4 1.95 74.09 -25.15
C LYS A 4 1.28 72.68 -24.97
N TRP A 5 0.15 72.32 -25.59
CA TRP A 5 -0.07 71.57 -26.87
C TRP A 5 0.08 70.02 -26.90
N MET A 6 -0.88 69.36 -27.62
CA MET A 6 -0.97 67.95 -28.12
C MET A 6 -1.20 66.83 -27.08
N LYS A 7 -2.07 65.80 -27.24
CA LYS A 7 -2.65 64.95 -28.33
C LYS A 7 -1.79 63.74 -28.81
N ARG A 8 -2.42 62.55 -28.72
CA ARG A 8 -2.16 61.22 -29.35
C ARG A 8 -1.17 60.26 -28.65
N GLY A 9 -1.53 58.97 -28.67
CA GLY A 9 -0.68 57.81 -28.38
C GLY A 9 -1.48 56.64 -27.81
N SER A 10 -1.55 55.50 -28.53
CA SER A 10 -2.19 54.26 -28.07
C SER A 10 -1.16 53.25 -27.54
N ALA A 11 -1.63 52.27 -26.77
CA ALA A 11 -0.97 51.00 -26.40
C ALA A 11 0.27 51.05 -25.48
N ALA A 12 0.20 50.33 -24.34
CA ALA A 12 1.15 49.27 -23.96
C ALA A 12 0.77 48.62 -22.60
N ALA A 13 1.04 47.30 -22.51
CA ALA A 13 1.25 46.49 -21.29
C ALA A 13 0.14 46.39 -20.23
N LEU A 14 -0.54 45.22 -20.23
CA LEU A 14 -0.75 44.50 -18.97
C LEU A 14 0.62 44.24 -18.33
N ALA A 15 0.71 44.42 -17.02
CA ALA A 15 1.81 43.89 -16.21
C ALA A 15 1.19 42.97 -15.14
N ALA A 16 0.98 41.71 -15.51
CA ALA A 16 0.79 40.66 -14.51
C ALA A 16 2.15 40.45 -13.83
N VAL A 17 2.23 40.78 -12.53
CA VAL A 17 3.38 40.43 -11.70
C VAL A 17 3.03 39.12 -11.00
N VAL A 18 3.66 38.04 -11.46
CA VAL A 18 3.73 36.79 -10.73
C VAL A 18 4.49 37.04 -9.44
N CYS A 19 3.86 36.77 -8.30
CA CYS A 19 4.54 36.62 -7.01
C CYS A 19 4.36 35.19 -6.54
N LEU A 20 5.32 34.33 -6.92
CA LEU A 20 5.63 33.13 -6.16
C LEU A 20 6.07 33.54 -4.75
N ASN A 21 5.32 33.10 -3.75
CA ASN A 21 5.59 33.05 -2.30
C ASN A 21 4.26 32.58 -1.69
N GLY A 22 4.15 31.50 -0.92
CA GLY A 22 5.14 30.56 -0.41
C GLY A 22 4.50 29.82 0.76
N CYS A 23 5.04 28.67 1.16
CA CYS A 23 4.53 27.93 2.32
C CYS A 23 4.51 28.84 3.56
N GLY A 24 3.36 29.00 4.20
CA GLY A 24 3.16 30.05 5.20
C GLY A 24 1.83 29.96 5.92
N MET A 25 1.87 29.39 7.13
CA MET A 25 0.87 29.44 8.20
C MET A 25 -0.40 30.27 7.91
N ARG A 26 -1.55 29.60 7.75
CA ARG A 26 -2.85 30.20 8.09
C ARG A 26 -2.89 30.42 9.60
N ALA A 27 -2.38 31.55 10.07
CA ALA A 27 -2.68 32.06 11.40
C ALA A 27 -4.18 32.35 11.46
N GLY A 28 -4.86 31.85 12.51
CA GLY A 28 -6.32 31.69 12.55
C GLY A 28 -7.13 32.88 12.06
N GLN A 29 -8.03 32.59 11.11
CA GLN A 29 -9.27 33.35 11.00
C GLN A 29 -10.25 32.75 12.02
N GLU A 30 -10.85 33.59 12.86
CA GLU A 30 -12.00 33.16 13.67
C GLU A 30 -13.14 32.83 12.69
N MET A 31 -13.58 31.57 12.67
CA MET A 31 -14.58 31.12 11.70
C MET A 31 -15.99 31.43 12.25
N GLU A 32 -16.73 32.27 11.52
CA GLU A 32 -18.14 32.59 11.77
C GLU A 32 -18.99 31.69 10.85
N ASN A 33 -19.40 30.53 11.35
CA ASN A 33 -20.18 29.56 10.59
C ASN A 33 -21.67 29.82 10.82
N GLY A 34 -22.40 30.30 9.79
CA GLY A 34 -23.73 30.90 9.95
C GLY A 34 -23.84 32.05 10.99
N GLY A 35 -22.72 32.60 11.46
CA GLY A 35 -22.67 33.56 12.58
C GLY A 35 -22.47 32.94 13.97
N TYR A 36 -22.40 31.61 14.09
CA TYR A 36 -21.96 30.92 15.29
C TYR A 36 -20.43 30.79 15.31
N LYS A 37 -19.85 30.90 16.51
CA LYS A 37 -18.40 30.80 16.72
C LYS A 37 -18.09 29.52 17.49
N SER A 38 -17.16 28.73 16.97
CA SER A 38 -16.63 27.56 17.68
C SER A 38 -16.03 27.95 19.03
N GLN A 39 -16.30 27.13 20.04
CA GLN A 39 -15.72 27.21 21.38
C GLN A 39 -14.32 26.56 21.40
N THR A 40 -13.96 25.80 20.36
CA THR A 40 -12.62 25.26 20.16
C THR A 40 -11.83 26.11 19.17
N ASN A 41 -10.52 25.88 19.12
CA ASN A 41 -9.63 26.38 18.09
C ASN A 41 -8.83 25.17 17.60
N VAL A 42 -9.49 24.31 16.85
CA VAL A 42 -8.89 23.10 16.26
C VAL A 42 -7.65 23.48 15.46
N LYS A 43 -6.61 22.65 15.57
CA LYS A 43 -5.43 22.73 14.71
C LYS A 43 -5.05 21.32 14.33
N GLU A 44 -5.30 20.98 13.07
CA GLU A 44 -4.97 19.66 12.52
C GLU A 44 -3.53 19.22 12.78
N PRO A 45 -3.28 17.90 12.76
CA PRO A 45 -1.93 17.34 12.66
C PRO A 45 -1.15 17.95 11.49
N GLU A 46 0.17 17.91 11.59
CA GLU A 46 1.02 18.45 10.52
C GLU A 46 0.92 17.57 9.28
N ALA A 47 0.60 18.16 8.12
CA ALA A 47 0.65 17.47 6.84
C ALA A 47 2.07 16.93 6.57
N ILE A 48 2.16 15.69 6.10
CA ILE A 48 3.42 15.08 5.65
C ILE A 48 3.28 14.81 4.15
N ALA A 49 4.25 15.27 3.37
CA ALA A 49 4.29 15.08 1.93
C ALA A 49 4.38 13.58 1.60
N PHE A 50 3.90 13.16 0.43
CA PHE A 50 3.89 11.74 0.09
C PHE A 50 5.31 11.16 0.00
N ASP A 51 6.26 11.95 -0.50
CA ASP A 51 7.68 11.62 -0.63
C ASP A 51 8.50 11.74 0.67
N ASP A 52 7.94 12.29 1.75
CA ASP A 52 8.58 12.36 3.07
C ASP A 52 8.46 11.03 3.84
N VAL A 53 9.23 10.04 3.37
CA VAL A 53 9.32 8.70 3.95
C VAL A 53 9.75 8.75 5.43
N GLU A 54 10.73 9.60 5.78
CA GLU A 54 11.22 9.72 7.17
C GLU A 54 10.12 10.24 8.10
N GLY A 55 9.39 11.28 7.68
CA GLY A 55 8.24 11.81 8.43
C GLY A 55 7.13 10.78 8.61
N ARG A 56 6.79 10.02 7.56
CA ARG A 56 5.77 8.95 7.62
C ARG A 56 6.16 7.84 8.60
N ILE A 57 7.45 7.47 8.66
CA ILE A 57 7.96 6.49 9.63
C ILE A 57 7.90 7.06 11.06
N ALA A 58 8.41 8.27 11.27
CA ALA A 58 8.39 8.92 12.58
C ALA A 58 6.96 9.05 13.13
N ARG A 59 5.99 9.41 12.27
CA ARG A 59 4.56 9.43 12.60
C ARG A 59 4.04 8.07 13.11
N ARG A 60 4.39 6.98 12.42
CA ARG A 60 4.03 5.60 12.81
C ARG A 60 4.68 5.19 14.13
N GLU A 61 5.94 5.56 14.36
CA GLU A 61 6.66 5.27 15.60
C GLU A 61 6.15 6.07 16.80
N GLU A 62 5.81 7.35 16.62
CA GLU A 62 5.28 8.23 17.67
C GLU A 62 3.82 7.92 18.04
N ASN A 63 3.02 7.42 17.10
CA ASN A 63 1.58 7.19 17.26
C ASN A 63 1.22 5.70 17.23
N GLN A 64 1.98 4.86 17.93
CA GLN A 64 1.66 3.44 18.10
C GLN A 64 0.32 3.26 18.83
N VAL A 65 -0.67 2.72 18.10
CA VAL A 65 -2.00 2.39 18.61
C VAL A 65 -1.98 0.95 19.17
N PRO A 66 -2.60 0.68 20.33
CA PRO A 66 -2.70 -0.69 20.85
C PRO A 66 -3.55 -1.58 19.95
N GLU A 67 -3.10 -2.81 19.67
CA GLU A 67 -3.87 -3.76 18.84
C GLU A 67 -5.26 -4.07 19.43
N SER A 68 -5.38 -4.12 20.77
CA SER A 68 -6.67 -4.29 21.45
C SER A 68 -7.64 -3.13 21.22
N PHE A 69 -7.15 -1.93 20.90
CA PHE A 69 -7.98 -0.79 20.54
C PHE A 69 -8.40 -0.86 19.07
N LEU A 70 -7.48 -1.21 18.16
CA LEU A 70 -7.82 -1.44 16.75
C LEU A 70 -8.87 -2.55 16.61
N GLU A 71 -8.74 -3.61 17.40
CA GLU A 71 -9.73 -4.69 17.48
C GLU A 71 -11.09 -4.21 18.00
N ALA A 72 -11.12 -3.39 19.06
CA ALA A 72 -12.37 -2.80 19.55
C ALA A 72 -13.06 -1.92 18.49
N VAL A 73 -12.28 -1.15 17.72
CA VAL A 73 -12.77 -0.35 16.59
C VAL A 73 -13.32 -1.25 15.47
N ARG A 74 -12.62 -2.33 15.09
CA ARG A 74 -13.11 -3.29 14.07
C ARG A 74 -14.40 -3.98 14.52
N GLN A 75 -14.47 -4.50 15.74
CA GLN A 75 -15.67 -5.15 16.28
C GLN A 75 -16.87 -4.20 16.37
N PHE A 76 -16.65 -2.94 16.79
CA PHE A 76 -17.67 -1.89 16.69
C PHE A 76 -18.13 -1.70 15.24
N SER A 77 -17.18 -1.61 14.30
CA SER A 77 -17.45 -1.39 12.88
C SER A 77 -18.32 -2.47 12.25
N TRP A 78 -18.01 -3.75 12.49
CA TRP A 78 -18.79 -4.87 11.96
C TRP A 78 -20.18 -4.93 12.60
N GLY A 79 -20.28 -4.72 13.91
CA GLY A 79 -21.55 -4.73 14.63
C GLY A 79 -22.50 -3.59 14.23
N SER A 80 -21.98 -2.38 14.06
CA SER A 80 -22.80 -1.22 13.64
C SER A 80 -23.14 -1.28 12.15
N ALA A 81 -22.22 -1.70 11.28
CA ALA A 81 -22.46 -1.80 9.85
C ALA A 81 -23.49 -2.89 9.51
N ALA A 82 -23.52 -4.01 10.24
CA ALA A 82 -24.55 -5.03 10.09
C ALA A 82 -25.96 -4.43 10.26
N LEU A 83 -26.19 -3.65 11.32
CA LEU A 83 -27.47 -2.99 11.59
C LEU A 83 -27.81 -1.86 10.59
N LEU A 84 -26.80 -1.10 10.14
CA LEU A 84 -27.02 0.08 9.29
C LEU A 84 -27.12 -0.23 7.80
N LEU A 85 -26.65 -1.40 7.35
CA LEU A 85 -26.62 -1.77 5.92
C LEU A 85 -27.62 -2.87 5.53
N GLU A 86 -28.22 -3.60 6.48
CA GLU A 86 -29.15 -4.71 6.18
C GLU A 86 -30.46 -4.28 5.46
N GLU A 87 -31.06 -3.16 5.83
CA GLU A 87 -32.43 -2.77 5.43
C GLU A 87 -32.50 -1.81 4.20
N THR A 88 -31.81 -2.11 3.09
CA THR A 88 -31.82 -1.21 1.92
C THR A 88 -32.01 -1.91 0.56
N GLU A 89 -32.68 -1.21 -0.37
CA GLU A 89 -32.65 -1.48 -1.82
C GLU A 89 -31.91 -0.36 -2.60
N GLU A 90 -31.44 0.66 -1.87
CA GLU A 90 -30.74 1.86 -2.34
C GLU A 90 -29.24 1.78 -1.99
N ASN A 91 -28.44 2.64 -2.63
CA ASN A 91 -27.02 2.82 -2.29
C ASN A 91 -26.84 3.16 -0.79
N ARG A 92 -25.76 2.64 -0.18
CA ARG A 92 -25.36 2.98 1.19
C ARG A 92 -23.88 3.28 1.29
N ASN A 93 -23.53 4.23 2.14
CA ASN A 93 -22.14 4.55 2.48
C ASN A 93 -22.06 4.92 3.96
N TYR A 94 -21.43 4.07 4.77
CA TYR A 94 -21.31 4.23 6.22
C TYR A 94 -19.84 4.33 6.61
N SER A 95 -19.49 5.27 7.49
CA SER A 95 -18.15 5.39 8.04
C SER A 95 -18.12 4.98 9.51
N PRO A 96 -17.80 3.71 9.83
CA PRO A 96 -17.78 3.25 11.20
C PRO A 96 -16.70 3.93 12.04
N LEU A 97 -15.50 4.14 11.48
CA LEU A 97 -14.45 4.86 12.18
C LEU A 97 -14.88 6.28 12.55
N SER A 98 -15.51 7.00 11.61
CA SER A 98 -15.93 8.38 11.88
C SER A 98 -17.02 8.42 12.98
N LEU A 99 -18.00 7.50 12.96
CA LEU A 99 -18.96 7.38 14.07
C LEU A 99 -18.28 7.01 15.40
N TYR A 100 -17.27 6.12 15.39
CA TYR A 100 -16.53 5.75 16.60
C TYR A 100 -15.92 6.98 17.29
N TYR A 101 -15.34 7.91 16.52
CA TYR A 101 -14.78 9.17 17.06
C TYR A 101 -15.86 10.09 17.63
N ALA A 102 -16.97 10.26 16.92
CA ALA A 102 -18.11 11.06 17.37
C ALA A 102 -18.66 10.59 18.73
N LEU A 103 -18.81 9.28 18.90
CA LEU A 103 -19.23 8.63 20.15
C LEU A 103 -18.14 8.73 21.23
N ALA A 104 -16.88 8.52 20.86
CA ALA A 104 -15.76 8.60 21.79
C ALA A 104 -15.56 10.01 22.37
N LEU A 105 -15.80 11.05 21.57
CA LEU A 105 -15.87 12.44 22.00
C LEU A 105 -17.04 12.66 22.97
N ALA A 106 -18.25 12.19 22.63
CA ALA A 106 -19.41 12.28 23.50
C ALA A 106 -19.19 11.57 24.85
N ALA A 107 -18.51 10.42 24.85
CA ALA A 107 -18.14 9.66 26.05
C ALA A 107 -17.25 10.48 27.01
N GLN A 108 -16.35 11.35 26.53
CA GLN A 108 -15.57 12.26 27.39
C GLN A 108 -16.45 13.21 28.19
N GLY A 109 -17.66 13.49 27.69
CA GLY A 109 -18.66 14.32 28.32
C GLY A 109 -19.57 13.57 29.31
N ALA A 110 -19.67 12.25 29.13
CA ALA A 110 -20.53 11.37 29.92
C ALA A 110 -19.98 11.05 31.32
N SER A 111 -20.85 10.56 32.20
CA SER A 111 -20.57 10.08 33.56
C SER A 111 -21.50 8.90 33.92
N GLY A 112 -21.11 8.10 34.90
CA GLY A 112 -21.98 7.10 35.52
C GLY A 112 -22.44 5.99 34.56
N THR A 113 -23.74 5.73 34.50
CA THR A 113 -24.31 4.71 33.58
C THR A 113 -24.07 5.10 32.12
N THR A 114 -24.23 6.39 31.77
CA THR A 114 -24.05 6.87 30.41
C THR A 114 -22.61 6.68 29.94
N GLU A 115 -21.62 6.98 30.80
CA GLU A 115 -20.21 6.67 30.53
C GLU A 115 -19.98 5.17 30.31
N GLN A 116 -20.57 4.30 31.14
CA GLN A 116 -20.40 2.85 30.99
C GLN A 116 -21.02 2.32 29.68
N GLU A 117 -22.21 2.80 29.29
CA GLU A 117 -22.85 2.41 28.03
C GLU A 117 -22.00 2.81 26.80
N PHE A 118 -21.39 4.00 26.80
CA PHE A 118 -20.43 4.40 25.77
C PHE A 118 -19.19 3.50 25.75
N LEU A 119 -18.58 3.24 26.91
CA LEU A 119 -17.35 2.44 27.02
C LEU A 119 -17.57 0.98 26.61
N ASP A 120 -18.68 0.37 27.04
CA ASP A 120 -19.07 -1.00 26.69
C ASP A 120 -19.33 -1.11 25.16
N LEU A 121 -20.01 -0.12 24.57
CA LEU A 121 -20.28 -0.07 23.12
C LEU A 121 -19.00 0.10 22.29
N LEU A 122 -18.07 0.94 22.74
CA LEU A 122 -16.81 1.23 22.07
C LEU A 122 -15.71 0.18 22.36
N GLY A 123 -16.01 -0.84 23.16
CA GLY A 123 -15.11 -1.96 23.47
C GLY A 123 -13.90 -1.60 24.35
N VAL A 124 -13.95 -0.49 25.09
CA VAL A 124 -12.82 0.09 25.83
C VAL A 124 -13.09 0.20 27.33
N GLY A 125 -12.04 0.08 28.16
CA GLY A 125 -12.21 0.02 29.62
C GLY A 125 -12.22 1.37 30.35
N ASP A 126 -11.76 2.44 29.71
CA ASP A 126 -11.45 3.72 30.36
C ASP A 126 -11.47 4.89 29.35
N ARG A 127 -11.97 6.06 29.78
CA ARG A 127 -12.12 7.25 28.92
C ARG A 127 -10.81 7.96 28.59
N GLU A 128 -9.82 7.91 29.48
CA GLU A 128 -8.49 8.47 29.22
C GLU A 128 -7.73 7.61 28.20
N GLU A 129 -7.80 6.27 28.31
CA GLU A 129 -7.23 5.34 27.31
C GLU A 129 -7.91 5.48 25.94
N LEU A 130 -9.24 5.63 25.91
CA LEU A 130 -10.02 5.90 24.70
C LEU A 130 -9.54 7.18 24.00
N ALA A 131 -9.45 8.30 24.72
CA ALA A 131 -9.00 9.57 24.15
C ALA A 131 -7.55 9.53 23.66
N GLU A 132 -6.63 8.91 24.43
CA GLU A 132 -5.23 8.78 24.02
C GLU A 132 -5.11 7.93 22.74
N SER A 133 -5.91 6.86 22.61
CA SER A 133 -5.87 5.95 21.47
C SER A 133 -6.53 6.55 20.22
N CYS A 134 -7.68 7.24 20.35
CA CYS A 134 -8.26 8.06 19.29
C CYS A 134 -7.26 9.12 18.80
N GLY A 135 -6.64 9.89 19.71
CA GLY A 135 -5.67 10.91 19.31
C GLY A 135 -4.48 10.35 18.54
N LYS A 136 -3.95 9.19 18.94
CA LYS A 136 -2.86 8.51 18.22
C LYS A 136 -3.33 8.00 16.86
N LEU A 137 -4.47 7.32 16.79
CA LEU A 137 -4.99 6.79 15.54
C LEU A 137 -5.30 7.92 14.55
N TYR A 138 -5.90 9.03 14.97
CA TYR A 138 -6.13 10.17 14.08
C TYR A 138 -4.82 10.78 13.57
N ARG A 139 -3.83 10.98 14.45
CA ARG A 139 -2.50 11.46 14.02
C ARG A 139 -1.75 10.50 13.12
N LEU A 140 -1.99 9.20 13.23
CA LEU A 140 -1.45 8.16 12.35
C LEU A 140 -2.08 8.21 10.96
N LEU A 141 -3.41 8.36 10.90
CA LEU A 141 -4.20 8.32 9.67
C LEU A 141 -4.28 9.67 8.93
N TYR A 142 -4.13 10.79 9.65
CA TYR A 142 -4.25 12.13 9.07
C TYR A 142 -3.32 12.31 7.88
N THR A 143 -3.95 12.48 6.72
CA THR A 143 -3.31 12.62 5.42
C THR A 143 -3.82 13.90 4.79
N ASP A 144 -2.91 14.72 4.25
CA ASP A 144 -3.24 15.96 3.53
C ASP A 144 -2.05 16.33 2.65
N ASN A 145 -1.94 15.66 1.51
CA ASN A 145 -0.80 15.74 0.60
C ASN A 145 -1.24 15.83 -0.88
N GLU A 146 -0.26 15.82 -1.79
CA GLU A 146 -0.46 16.03 -3.21
C GLU A 146 -1.25 14.92 -3.95
N ILE A 147 -1.41 13.74 -3.35
CA ILE A 147 -2.11 12.58 -3.94
C ILE A 147 -3.25 12.03 -3.06
N GLY A 148 -3.49 12.60 -1.89
CA GLY A 148 -4.53 12.10 -0.98
C GLY A 148 -4.79 13.01 0.21
N GLN A 149 -5.99 12.87 0.78
CA GLN A 149 -6.43 13.56 1.97
C GLN A 149 -7.40 12.67 2.75
N LEU A 150 -7.16 12.46 4.04
CA LEU A 150 -8.08 11.77 4.95
C LEU A 150 -8.33 12.66 6.15
N LYS A 151 -9.58 13.09 6.30
CA LYS A 151 -10.05 13.96 7.39
C LYS A 151 -11.35 13.41 7.95
N LEU A 152 -11.28 12.92 9.19
CA LEU A 152 -12.46 12.73 10.03
C LEU A 152 -12.78 14.08 10.66
N ALA A 153 -14.05 14.48 10.66
CA ALA A 153 -14.48 15.74 11.25
C ALA A 153 -15.71 15.50 12.14
N ASP A 154 -15.61 15.98 13.37
CA ASP A 154 -16.66 15.90 14.39
C ASP A 154 -17.05 17.29 14.89
N SER A 155 -18.35 17.50 15.10
CA SER A 155 -18.81 18.66 15.85
C SER A 155 -19.98 18.38 16.79
N LEU A 156 -19.92 18.98 17.98
CA LEU A 156 -21.01 18.97 18.95
C LEU A 156 -21.69 20.34 19.00
N TRP A 157 -22.99 20.33 18.78
CA TRP A 157 -23.84 21.52 18.80
C TRP A 157 -24.71 21.43 20.05
N MET A 158 -24.46 22.27 21.05
CA MET A 158 -25.20 22.26 22.31
C MET A 158 -26.06 23.52 22.44
N SER A 159 -27.26 23.38 23.04
CA SER A 159 -28.13 24.52 23.32
C SER A 159 -27.42 25.57 24.17
N GLY A 160 -27.33 26.81 23.66
CA GLY A 160 -26.62 27.95 24.25
C GLY A 160 -27.20 28.48 25.57
N LYS A 161 -28.19 27.77 26.13
CA LYS A 161 -28.65 27.90 27.53
C LYS A 161 -27.53 27.54 28.52
N SER A 162 -26.54 26.75 28.09
CA SER A 162 -25.42 26.26 28.90
C SER A 162 -24.02 26.67 28.38
N LYS A 163 -22.97 26.09 28.96
CA LYS A 163 -21.56 26.21 28.54
C LYS A 163 -20.83 24.88 28.68
N PHE A 164 -19.96 24.58 27.74
CA PHE A 164 -19.02 23.46 27.87
C PHE A 164 -18.01 23.72 28.99
N LYS A 165 -17.63 22.65 29.69
CA LYS A 165 -16.56 22.65 30.68
C LYS A 165 -15.20 22.79 29.99
N LYS A 166 -14.27 23.49 30.64
CA LYS A 166 -12.95 23.77 30.07
C LYS A 166 -12.15 22.52 29.73
N ASP A 167 -12.21 21.54 30.61
CA ASP A 167 -11.44 20.31 30.48
C ASP A 167 -12.00 19.48 29.30
N PHE A 168 -13.33 19.49 29.10
CA PHE A 168 -13.98 18.94 27.90
C PHE A 168 -13.60 19.68 26.61
N ILE A 169 -13.61 21.03 26.61
CA ILE A 169 -13.16 21.86 25.49
C ILE A 169 -11.70 21.53 25.10
N GLN A 170 -10.82 21.28 26.09
CA GLN A 170 -9.42 20.95 25.84
C GLN A 170 -9.28 19.53 25.25
N LYS A 171 -10.01 18.55 25.79
CA LYS A 171 -10.04 17.17 25.29
C LYS A 171 -10.49 17.12 23.82
N ALA A 172 -11.58 17.83 23.50
CA ALA A 172 -12.10 17.96 22.14
C ALA A 172 -11.08 18.56 21.15
N GLN A 173 -10.25 19.51 21.61
CA GLN A 173 -9.19 20.12 20.78
C GLN A 173 -7.99 19.21 20.55
N ASP A 174 -7.45 18.63 21.63
CA ASP A 174 -6.11 18.04 21.63
C ASP A 174 -6.12 16.56 21.22
N ASP A 175 -7.20 15.83 21.55
CA ASP A 175 -7.32 14.39 21.35
C ASP A 175 -8.27 14.02 20.18
N PHE A 176 -9.29 14.84 19.90
CA PHE A 176 -10.33 14.54 18.91
C PHE A 176 -10.44 15.55 17.74
N TYR A 177 -9.67 16.65 17.79
CA TYR A 177 -9.65 17.68 16.73
C TYR A 177 -11.05 18.22 16.35
N SER A 178 -11.97 18.28 17.31
CA SER A 178 -13.40 18.51 17.06
C SER A 178 -13.86 19.94 17.33
N ASP A 179 -14.90 20.35 16.61
CA ASP A 179 -15.57 21.63 16.81
C ASP A 179 -16.67 21.55 17.88
N LEU A 180 -16.80 22.60 18.69
CA LEU A 180 -17.86 22.69 19.71
C LEU A 180 -18.64 24.00 19.55
N PHE A 181 -19.95 23.93 19.31
CA PHE A 181 -20.80 25.11 19.10
C PHE A 181 -21.85 25.28 20.19
N LEU A 182 -22.15 26.54 20.54
CA LEU A 182 -23.26 26.92 21.42
C LEU A 182 -24.30 27.66 20.57
N VAL A 183 -25.48 27.05 20.38
CA VAL A 183 -26.47 27.50 19.39
C VAL A 183 -27.88 27.64 19.95
N ASP A 184 -28.77 28.29 19.20
CA ASP A 184 -30.21 28.28 19.48
C ASP A 184 -30.90 27.44 18.40
N PHE A 185 -31.26 26.19 18.72
CA PHE A 185 -31.88 25.28 17.76
C PHE A 185 -33.28 25.73 17.28
N GLY A 186 -33.88 26.74 17.94
CA GLY A 186 -35.08 27.43 17.45
C GLY A 186 -34.83 28.52 16.41
N ASP A 187 -33.57 28.86 16.11
CA ASP A 187 -33.20 29.78 15.03
C ASP A 187 -33.13 29.02 13.68
N GLU A 188 -33.81 29.54 12.65
CA GLU A 188 -33.83 28.96 11.30
C GLU A 188 -32.42 28.93 10.66
N GLU A 189 -31.49 29.79 11.09
CA GLU A 189 -30.10 29.77 10.60
C GLU A 189 -29.24 28.66 11.26
N THR A 190 -29.67 28.00 12.35
CA THR A 190 -28.85 26.96 13.03
C THR A 190 -28.66 25.72 12.15
N GLY A 191 -29.74 25.18 11.59
CA GLY A 191 -29.64 24.06 10.65
C GLY A 191 -28.83 24.39 9.39
N LYS A 192 -28.84 25.66 8.96
CA LYS A 192 -28.00 26.16 7.86
C LYS A 192 -26.52 26.26 8.26
N ALA A 193 -26.19 26.72 9.46
CA ALA A 193 -24.82 26.73 9.99
C ALA A 193 -24.25 25.30 10.14
N MET A 194 -25.10 24.35 10.53
CA MET A 194 -24.76 22.92 10.58
C MET A 194 -24.46 22.36 9.18
N GLY A 195 -25.27 22.72 8.16
CA GLY A 195 -24.98 22.38 6.76
C GLY A 195 -23.71 23.04 6.21
N GLU A 196 -23.50 24.34 6.50
CA GLU A 196 -22.29 25.09 6.14
C GLU A 196 -21.02 24.48 6.78
N TRP A 197 -21.12 23.93 8.00
CA TRP A 197 -20.03 23.18 8.64
C TRP A 197 -19.63 21.93 7.83
N ILE A 198 -20.62 21.17 7.37
CA ILE A 198 -20.40 19.93 6.59
C ILE A 198 -19.78 20.27 5.23
N VAL A 199 -20.28 21.32 4.55
CA VAL A 199 -19.68 21.84 3.30
C VAL A 199 -18.20 22.19 3.49
N GLU A 200 -17.83 22.83 4.59
CA GLU A 200 -16.43 23.19 4.87
C GLU A 200 -15.54 21.95 5.10
N HIS A 201 -16.02 20.97 5.87
CA HIS A 201 -15.23 19.79 6.26
C HIS A 201 -15.21 18.67 5.20
N THR A 202 -16.04 18.77 4.15
CA THR A 202 -16.09 17.82 3.02
C THR A 202 -15.57 18.43 1.71
N ASN A 203 -14.88 19.56 1.76
CA ASN A 203 -14.45 20.33 0.58
C ASN A 203 -15.60 20.68 -0.40
N GLY A 204 -16.84 20.68 0.08
CA GLY A 204 -18.05 20.99 -0.68
C GLY A 204 -18.64 19.84 -1.50
N THR A 205 -18.22 18.58 -1.30
CA THR A 205 -18.91 17.44 -1.92
C THR A 205 -20.34 17.29 -1.38
N LEU A 206 -20.51 17.44 -0.06
CA LEU A 206 -21.80 17.40 0.63
C LEU A 206 -22.34 18.80 0.93
N ALA A 207 -23.63 19.02 0.66
CA ALA A 207 -24.35 20.26 1.00
C ALA A 207 -25.73 20.01 1.63
N PRO A 208 -25.83 19.21 2.72
CA PRO A 208 -27.11 18.77 3.28
C PRO A 208 -27.88 19.91 3.99
N GLN A 209 -29.21 19.81 3.96
CA GLN A 209 -30.10 20.66 4.75
C GLN A 209 -30.41 19.98 6.09
N ILE A 210 -29.88 20.53 7.19
CA ILE A 210 -30.09 19.98 8.53
C ILE A 210 -31.35 20.60 9.15
N ALA A 211 -32.23 19.75 9.69
CA ALA A 211 -33.44 20.18 10.40
C ALA A 211 -33.20 20.23 11.91
N THR A 212 -33.64 21.31 12.56
CA THR A 212 -33.51 21.52 14.01
C THR A 212 -34.86 21.81 14.66
N SER A 213 -34.95 21.60 15.97
CA SER A 213 -36.13 21.78 16.80
C SER A 213 -35.80 22.62 18.04
N GLU A 214 -36.74 23.44 18.54
CA GLU A 214 -36.59 24.13 19.84
C GLU A 214 -36.38 23.15 21.03
N GLU A 215 -36.72 21.87 20.83
CA GLU A 215 -36.55 20.77 21.78
C GLU A 215 -35.16 20.12 21.74
N ASP A 216 -34.33 20.41 20.73
CA ASP A 216 -32.96 19.89 20.66
C ASP A 216 -32.07 20.41 21.79
N ALA A 217 -31.24 19.52 22.34
CA ALA A 217 -30.36 19.80 23.48
C ALA A 217 -28.88 19.69 23.11
N LEU A 218 -28.51 18.59 22.46
CA LEU A 218 -27.18 18.28 21.95
C LEU A 218 -27.30 17.47 20.66
N ALA A 219 -26.77 18.01 19.56
CA ALA A 219 -26.62 17.29 18.29
C ALA A 219 -25.15 16.95 18.04
N VAL A 220 -24.90 15.69 17.68
CA VAL A 220 -23.61 15.17 17.23
C VAL A 220 -23.63 15.12 15.70
N LEU A 221 -22.76 15.89 15.05
CA LEU A 221 -22.52 15.79 13.62
C LEU A 221 -21.17 15.15 13.37
N ASN A 222 -21.16 14.19 12.45
CA ASN A 222 -19.96 13.50 12.03
C ASN A 222 -19.89 13.44 10.50
N THR A 223 -18.71 13.66 9.94
CA THR A 223 -18.45 13.46 8.52
C THR A 223 -17.01 13.04 8.28
N VAL A 224 -16.76 12.42 7.13
CA VAL A 224 -15.43 12.00 6.70
C VAL A 224 -15.22 12.42 5.26
N TYR A 225 -14.09 13.05 5.00
CA TYR A 225 -13.59 13.29 3.66
C TYR A 225 -12.38 12.39 3.40
N LEU A 226 -12.46 11.61 2.32
CA LEU A 226 -11.36 10.83 1.80
C LEU A 226 -11.15 11.16 0.31
N TYR A 227 -9.91 11.48 -0.02
CA TYR A 227 -9.32 11.37 -1.35
C TYR A 227 -8.10 10.46 -1.25
N ASP A 228 -7.96 9.45 -2.10
CA ASP A 228 -6.69 8.76 -2.30
C ASP A 228 -6.61 8.18 -3.71
N GLU A 229 -5.41 8.10 -4.26
CA GLU A 229 -5.15 7.55 -5.59
C GLU A 229 -4.96 6.04 -5.57
N TRP A 230 -5.37 5.36 -6.65
CA TRP A 230 -5.02 3.95 -6.84
C TRP A 230 -3.51 3.76 -6.96
N SER A 231 -2.98 2.71 -6.32
CA SER A 231 -1.60 2.27 -6.56
C SER A 231 -1.39 1.83 -8.01
N SER A 232 -2.41 1.23 -8.63
CA SER A 232 -2.51 0.99 -10.07
C SER A 232 -3.84 1.54 -10.60
N ARG A 233 -3.76 2.72 -11.22
CA ARG A 233 -4.87 3.45 -11.85
C ARG A 233 -5.47 2.68 -13.02
N PHE A 234 -6.72 2.98 -13.38
CA PHE A 234 -7.35 2.48 -14.60
C PHE A 234 -7.04 3.41 -15.79
N GLY A 235 -6.96 2.86 -17.01
CA GLY A 235 -6.86 3.67 -18.23
C GLY A 235 -8.24 4.13 -18.72
N GLU A 236 -8.48 5.44 -18.84
CA GLU A 236 -9.74 5.99 -19.41
C GLU A 236 -10.06 5.39 -20.79
N GLU A 237 -9.05 5.01 -21.57
CA GLU A 237 -9.21 4.41 -22.89
C GLU A 237 -9.65 2.93 -22.87
N GLN A 238 -9.61 2.28 -21.70
CA GLN A 238 -10.18 0.95 -21.47
C GLN A 238 -11.65 1.01 -21.04
N ASN A 239 -12.21 2.20 -20.77
CA ASN A 239 -13.59 2.33 -20.32
C ASN A 239 -14.60 1.79 -21.33
N THR A 240 -15.66 1.15 -20.85
CA THR A 240 -16.76 0.64 -21.68
C THR A 240 -18.11 0.91 -21.06
N GLU A 241 -19.10 1.26 -21.88
CA GLU A 241 -20.50 1.32 -21.41
C GLU A 241 -21.08 -0.10 -21.33
N GLY A 242 -21.85 -0.38 -20.28
CA GLY A 242 -22.57 -1.63 -20.11
C GLY A 242 -23.80 -1.49 -19.22
N ALA A 243 -24.63 -2.52 -19.18
CA ALA A 243 -25.75 -2.57 -18.23
C ALA A 243 -25.26 -2.98 -16.84
N PHE A 244 -25.88 -2.43 -15.81
CA PHE A 244 -25.80 -2.86 -14.41
C PHE A 244 -27.21 -3.27 -13.97
N THR A 245 -27.35 -4.46 -13.38
CA THR A 245 -28.65 -4.96 -12.87
C THR A 245 -28.83 -4.53 -11.43
N THR A 246 -29.81 -3.69 -11.11
CA THR A 246 -30.04 -3.20 -9.73
C THR A 246 -30.70 -4.26 -8.84
N LEU A 247 -30.81 -3.99 -7.53
CA LEU A 247 -31.53 -4.86 -6.57
C LEU A 247 -33.00 -5.11 -6.95
N SER A 248 -33.65 -4.16 -7.64
CA SER A 248 -35.03 -4.32 -8.14
C SER A 248 -35.12 -5.17 -9.43
N GLY A 249 -33.98 -5.50 -10.04
CA GLY A 249 -33.88 -6.18 -11.34
C GLY A 249 -34.09 -5.26 -12.54
N GLU A 250 -33.94 -3.95 -12.36
CA GLU A 250 -33.92 -2.97 -13.46
C GLU A 250 -32.49 -2.84 -14.03
N GLU A 251 -32.36 -2.52 -15.32
CA GLU A 251 -31.07 -2.29 -15.99
C GLU A 251 -30.74 -0.79 -15.98
N SER A 252 -29.53 -0.44 -15.55
CA SER A 252 -28.96 0.91 -15.55
C SER A 252 -27.78 0.96 -16.53
N ASP A 253 -27.68 1.97 -17.40
CA ASP A 253 -26.57 2.11 -18.35
C ASP A 253 -25.41 2.84 -17.64
N VAL A 254 -24.28 2.15 -17.42
CA VAL A 254 -23.15 2.66 -16.62
C VAL A 254 -21.82 2.51 -17.34
N THR A 255 -20.86 3.39 -17.03
CA THR A 255 -19.48 3.31 -17.53
C THR A 255 -18.65 2.44 -16.60
N TYR A 256 -18.08 1.35 -17.13
CA TYR A 256 -17.14 0.47 -16.44
C TYR A 256 -15.70 0.89 -16.73
N MET A 257 -14.91 0.99 -15.66
CA MET A 257 -13.45 1.00 -15.72
C MET A 257 -12.96 -0.44 -15.84
N ASN A 258 -12.03 -0.71 -16.77
CA ASN A 258 -11.56 -2.07 -17.05
C ASN A 258 -10.04 -2.17 -16.92
N GLN A 259 -9.55 -3.19 -16.22
CA GLN A 259 -8.12 -3.45 -16.09
C GLN A 259 -7.80 -4.92 -15.84
N GLU A 260 -6.70 -5.40 -16.41
CA GLU A 260 -6.07 -6.66 -15.99
C GLU A 260 -4.97 -6.34 -14.97
N PHE A 261 -4.98 -7.06 -13.85
CA PHE A 261 -3.96 -7.01 -12.82
C PHE A 261 -3.36 -8.41 -12.65
N ASP A 262 -2.03 -8.55 -12.68
CA ASP A 262 -1.40 -9.88 -12.60
C ASP A 262 -1.32 -10.44 -11.18
N PHE A 263 -1.39 -9.60 -10.14
CA PHE A 263 -1.27 -9.98 -8.73
C PHE A 263 -2.21 -9.15 -7.84
N LEU A 264 -3.46 -9.60 -7.66
CA LEU A 264 -4.35 -9.10 -6.59
C LEU A 264 -4.83 -10.25 -5.70
N PRO A 265 -5.23 -9.99 -4.43
CA PRO A 265 -5.82 -11.00 -3.55
C PRO A 265 -7.13 -11.56 -4.13
N TRP A 266 -7.29 -12.88 -4.09
CA TRP A 266 -8.53 -13.58 -4.45
C TRP A 266 -9.36 -13.81 -3.19
N LEU A 267 -10.39 -12.99 -2.98
CA LEU A 267 -11.26 -13.07 -1.81
C LEU A 267 -12.45 -13.98 -2.14
N ILE A 268 -12.32 -15.29 -1.89
CA ILE A 268 -13.35 -16.30 -2.21
C ILE A 268 -13.94 -16.85 -0.90
N GLY A 269 -15.23 -16.61 -0.66
CA GLY A 269 -15.94 -17.08 0.53
C GLY A 269 -17.26 -17.76 0.21
N ASP A 270 -18.03 -18.11 1.24
CA ASP A 270 -19.34 -18.76 1.04
C ASP A 270 -20.36 -17.72 0.54
N GLY A 271 -20.73 -17.83 -0.74
CA GLY A 271 -21.73 -16.98 -1.42
C GLY A 271 -21.20 -15.71 -2.09
N TYR A 272 -19.88 -15.47 -2.12
CA TYR A 272 -19.28 -14.28 -2.74
C TYR A 272 -17.89 -14.51 -3.36
N THR A 273 -17.47 -13.59 -4.22
CA THR A 273 -16.08 -13.49 -4.68
C THR A 273 -15.66 -12.02 -4.79
N GLY A 274 -14.39 -11.71 -4.54
CA GLY A 274 -13.91 -10.33 -4.50
C GLY A 274 -12.40 -10.18 -4.66
N THR A 275 -11.94 -8.95 -4.53
CA THR A 275 -10.53 -8.55 -4.62
C THR A 275 -10.27 -7.32 -3.76
N SER A 276 -9.01 -7.02 -3.45
CA SER A 276 -8.59 -5.75 -2.85
C SER A 276 -7.72 -4.94 -3.81
N LEU A 277 -7.93 -3.62 -3.85
CA LEU A 277 -7.16 -2.65 -4.64
C LEU A 277 -6.36 -1.73 -3.70
N GLY A 278 -5.04 -1.71 -3.82
CA GLY A 278 -4.20 -0.84 -3.01
C GLY A 278 -4.37 0.65 -3.33
N LEU A 279 -4.33 1.49 -2.29
CA LEU A 279 -4.31 2.95 -2.37
C LEU A 279 -2.91 3.48 -2.02
N LYS A 280 -2.50 4.60 -2.61
CA LYS A 280 -1.11 5.08 -2.49
C LYS A 280 -0.70 5.50 -1.08
N ASN A 281 -1.61 6.05 -0.27
CA ASN A 281 -1.27 6.40 1.12
C ASN A 281 -1.23 5.17 2.06
N GLY A 282 -1.52 3.98 1.55
CA GLY A 282 -1.31 2.69 2.23
C GLY A 282 -2.58 2.02 2.74
N GLY A 283 -3.76 2.56 2.44
CA GLY A 283 -5.03 1.87 2.59
C GLY A 283 -5.34 0.95 1.41
N SER A 284 -6.55 0.39 1.38
CA SER A 284 -7.07 -0.37 0.24
C SER A 284 -8.58 -0.23 0.09
N MET A 285 -9.09 -0.44 -1.12
CA MET A 285 -10.51 -0.68 -1.37
C MET A 285 -10.75 -2.16 -1.63
N VAL A 286 -11.46 -2.81 -0.71
CA VAL A 286 -11.96 -4.17 -0.84
C VAL A 286 -13.29 -4.14 -1.59
N LEU A 287 -13.44 -5.03 -2.56
CA LEU A 287 -14.60 -5.12 -3.44
C LEU A 287 -15.14 -6.55 -3.40
N ILE A 288 -16.39 -6.73 -2.96
CA ILE A 288 -17.04 -8.04 -2.81
C ILE A 288 -18.28 -8.13 -3.69
N LEU A 289 -18.26 -9.06 -4.63
CA LEU A 289 -19.34 -9.37 -5.55
C LEU A 289 -20.07 -10.65 -5.08
N PRO A 290 -21.36 -10.58 -4.69
CA PRO A 290 -22.15 -11.76 -4.37
C PRO A 290 -22.27 -12.70 -5.58
N GLU A 291 -22.27 -14.01 -5.33
CA GLU A 291 -22.58 -15.02 -6.34
C GLU A 291 -24.02 -14.87 -6.88
N GLU A 292 -24.27 -15.31 -8.11
CA GLU A 292 -25.61 -15.27 -8.70
C GLU A 292 -26.62 -16.10 -7.88
N GLY A 293 -27.58 -15.40 -7.26
CA GLY A 293 -28.65 -16.02 -6.46
C GLY A 293 -28.42 -16.00 -4.96
N THR A 294 -27.27 -15.50 -4.48
CA THR A 294 -27.09 -15.06 -3.08
C THR A 294 -27.97 -13.84 -2.83
N ASP A 295 -28.75 -13.81 -1.73
CA ASP A 295 -29.35 -12.56 -1.26
C ASP A 295 -28.26 -11.77 -0.54
N ILE A 296 -27.92 -10.59 -1.04
CA ILE A 296 -26.85 -9.74 -0.49
C ILE A 296 -27.04 -9.43 1.00
N ARG A 297 -28.30 -9.49 1.50
CA ARG A 297 -28.63 -9.31 2.92
C ARG A 297 -28.02 -10.38 3.82
N GLU A 298 -27.80 -11.59 3.30
CA GLU A 298 -27.14 -12.67 4.04
C GLU A 298 -25.64 -12.39 4.31
N LEU A 299 -25.07 -11.36 3.67
CA LEU A 299 -23.68 -10.91 3.88
C LEU A 299 -23.56 -9.76 4.91
N PHE A 300 -24.67 -9.13 5.33
CA PHE A 300 -24.67 -8.06 6.34
C PHE A 300 -24.78 -8.58 7.78
N THR A 301 -24.02 -9.62 8.12
CA THR A 301 -23.80 -10.00 9.53
C THR A 301 -22.40 -9.57 9.96
N ALA A 302 -22.21 -9.27 11.25
CA ALA A 302 -20.91 -8.85 11.77
C ALA A 302 -19.82 -9.90 11.44
N GLU A 303 -20.14 -11.18 11.56
CA GLU A 303 -19.23 -12.28 11.23
C GLU A 303 -18.88 -12.35 9.73
N LYS A 304 -19.83 -12.01 8.84
CA LYS A 304 -19.57 -11.97 7.39
C LYS A 304 -18.79 -10.74 6.98
N LEU A 305 -19.05 -9.58 7.60
CA LEU A 305 -18.26 -8.37 7.40
C LEU A 305 -16.81 -8.59 7.87
N GLU A 306 -16.61 -9.25 9.01
CA GLU A 306 -15.29 -9.67 9.50
C GLU A 306 -14.61 -10.66 8.52
N GLU A 307 -15.32 -11.67 8.00
CA GLU A 307 -14.83 -12.62 6.99
C GLU A 307 -14.41 -11.93 5.67
N MET A 308 -15.15 -10.90 5.24
CA MET A 308 -14.94 -10.20 3.96
C MET A 308 -13.90 -9.07 4.02
N PHE A 309 -13.79 -8.39 5.17
CA PHE A 309 -13.04 -7.14 5.30
C PHE A 309 -12.01 -7.14 6.44
N GLY A 310 -11.99 -8.17 7.31
CA GLY A 310 -11.03 -8.29 8.41
C GLY A 310 -9.71 -8.97 8.03
N ASP A 311 -9.73 -9.90 7.07
CA ASP A 311 -8.53 -10.54 6.52
C ASP A 311 -8.57 -10.48 4.99
N THR A 312 -7.69 -9.67 4.41
CA THR A 312 -7.54 -9.51 2.96
C THR A 312 -6.23 -10.10 2.43
N GLU A 313 -5.45 -10.77 3.28
CA GLU A 313 -4.13 -11.33 2.94
C GLU A 313 -4.27 -12.81 2.53
N GLY A 314 -4.71 -13.01 1.28
CA GLY A 314 -5.03 -14.34 0.73
C GLY A 314 -4.08 -14.84 -0.36
N GLU A 315 -4.52 -15.90 -1.06
CA GLU A 315 -3.92 -16.31 -2.33
C GLU A 315 -4.01 -15.13 -3.31
N THR A 316 -2.91 -14.80 -3.98
CA THR A 316 -2.87 -13.74 -5.01
C THR A 316 -2.74 -14.35 -6.40
N GLY A 317 -3.32 -13.68 -7.39
CA GLY A 317 -3.20 -14.12 -8.78
C GLY A 317 -3.81 -13.12 -9.75
N LYS A 318 -3.85 -13.49 -11.04
CA LYS A 318 -4.37 -12.60 -12.08
C LYS A 318 -5.86 -12.36 -11.93
N VAL A 319 -6.27 -11.09 -11.98
CA VAL A 319 -7.66 -10.63 -11.94
C VAL A 319 -7.93 -9.74 -13.15
N ASN A 320 -8.98 -10.04 -13.91
CA ASN A 320 -9.55 -9.15 -14.90
C ASN A 320 -10.77 -8.47 -14.27
N LEU A 321 -10.69 -7.16 -14.07
CA LEU A 321 -11.66 -6.37 -13.32
C LEU A 321 -12.42 -5.41 -14.24
N SER A 322 -13.75 -5.46 -14.15
CA SER A 322 -14.68 -4.47 -14.70
C SER A 322 -15.49 -3.88 -13.55
N LEU A 323 -15.26 -2.61 -13.22
CA LEU A 323 -15.79 -1.92 -12.04
C LEU A 323 -16.53 -0.64 -12.48
N PRO A 324 -17.83 -0.48 -12.18
CA PRO A 324 -18.56 0.71 -12.61
C PRO A 324 -18.09 1.95 -11.84
N LYS A 325 -18.02 3.08 -12.54
CA LYS A 325 -17.88 4.40 -11.91
C LYS A 325 -19.17 4.72 -11.15
N PHE A 326 -19.04 5.30 -9.96
CA PHE A 326 -20.18 5.80 -9.19
C PHE A 326 -19.77 7.00 -8.35
N THR A 327 -20.73 7.87 -8.04
CA THR A 327 -20.56 8.93 -7.04
C THR A 327 -21.89 9.15 -6.34
N PHE A 328 -21.90 9.03 -5.01
CA PHE A 328 -23.12 9.23 -4.22
C PHE A 328 -22.82 9.60 -2.76
N GLY A 329 -23.76 10.31 -2.15
CA GLY A 329 -23.76 10.60 -0.72
C GLY A 329 -24.87 9.88 0.04
N ASP A 330 -24.65 9.63 1.33
CA ASP A 330 -25.61 9.01 2.23
C ASP A 330 -25.72 9.79 3.54
N SER A 331 -26.88 9.70 4.17
CA SER A 331 -27.29 10.56 5.29
C SER A 331 -28.03 9.73 6.33
N MET A 332 -27.37 9.47 7.46
CA MET A 332 -27.86 8.53 8.47
C MET A 332 -28.21 9.23 9.79
N GLU A 333 -29.37 8.88 10.35
CA GLU A 333 -29.75 9.19 11.74
C GLU A 333 -29.53 7.92 12.57
N LEU A 334 -28.69 8.02 13.60
CA LEU A 334 -27.99 6.87 14.17
C LEU A 334 -28.50 6.45 15.55
N ILE A 335 -29.33 7.27 16.21
CA ILE A 335 -29.90 6.96 17.53
C ILE A 335 -30.65 5.61 17.57
N PRO A 336 -31.49 5.24 16.57
CA PRO A 336 -32.20 3.96 16.58
C PRO A 336 -31.28 2.75 16.63
N ALA A 337 -30.23 2.73 15.79
CA ALA A 337 -29.25 1.64 15.77
C ALA A 337 -28.43 1.59 17.07
N LEU A 338 -28.01 2.75 17.58
CA LEU A 338 -27.22 2.81 18.83
C LEU A 338 -28.00 2.33 20.07
N ARG A 339 -29.33 2.53 20.09
CA ARG A 339 -30.21 1.93 21.10
C ARG A 339 -30.30 0.41 20.99
N GLU A 340 -30.35 -0.12 19.77
CA GLU A 340 -30.32 -1.58 19.54
C GLU A 340 -28.97 -2.19 19.95
N MET A 341 -27.87 -1.46 19.77
CA MET A 341 -26.54 -1.82 20.29
C MET A 341 -26.39 -1.63 21.81
N GLY A 342 -27.43 -1.17 22.52
CA GLY A 342 -27.49 -1.16 23.99
C GLY A 342 -27.19 0.19 24.66
N MET A 343 -27.01 1.28 23.91
CA MET A 343 -26.86 2.62 24.46
C MET A 343 -28.22 3.33 24.51
N GLU A 344 -28.80 3.47 25.70
CA GLU A 344 -30.14 4.08 25.88
C GLU A 344 -30.08 5.37 26.70
N SER A 345 -29.27 5.39 27.77
CA SER A 345 -29.30 6.46 28.77
C SER A 345 -28.86 7.82 28.21
N ALA A 346 -27.96 7.85 27.22
CA ALA A 346 -27.52 9.05 26.52
C ALA A 346 -28.67 9.84 25.82
N PHE A 347 -29.80 9.18 25.59
CA PHE A 347 -30.94 9.68 24.82
C PHE A 347 -32.21 9.91 25.66
N GLY A 348 -32.10 9.83 26.99
CA GLY A 348 -33.23 9.84 27.93
C GLY A 348 -33.11 10.87 29.07
N ASP A 349 -34.07 10.85 30.00
CA ASP A 349 -34.09 11.70 31.20
C ASP A 349 -32.96 11.33 32.19
N GLU A 350 -32.38 10.15 32.03
CA GLU A 350 -31.27 9.58 32.80
C GLU A 350 -29.87 9.95 32.27
N ALA A 351 -29.78 10.71 31.18
CA ALA A 351 -28.51 11.12 30.58
C ALA A 351 -27.64 11.91 31.57
N ASP A 352 -26.42 11.43 31.81
CA ASP A 352 -25.44 12.11 32.65
C ASP A 352 -24.25 12.60 31.81
N PHE A 353 -24.37 13.82 31.27
CA PHE A 353 -23.28 14.55 30.61
C PHE A 353 -22.61 15.56 31.55
N SER A 354 -22.54 15.27 32.85
CA SER A 354 -21.98 16.18 33.86
C SER A 354 -20.47 16.40 33.74
N ASN A 355 -19.74 15.66 32.90
CA ASN A 355 -18.35 15.99 32.54
C ASN A 355 -18.28 16.99 31.37
N MET A 356 -19.29 17.04 30.51
CA MET A 356 -19.44 18.01 29.42
C MET A 356 -19.88 19.39 29.92
N THR A 357 -20.87 19.44 30.81
CA THR A 357 -21.55 20.68 31.21
C THR A 357 -22.12 20.62 32.63
N ASP A 358 -22.69 21.72 33.14
CA ASP A 358 -23.33 21.81 34.47
C ASP A 358 -24.88 21.79 34.40
N GLU A 359 -25.46 21.74 33.20
CA GLU A 359 -26.91 21.64 32.98
C GLU A 359 -27.29 20.20 32.57
N ASP A 360 -28.50 19.77 32.91
CA ASP A 360 -29.02 18.47 32.49
C ASP A 360 -29.32 18.50 30.97
N ILE A 361 -28.62 17.68 30.19
CA ILE A 361 -28.76 17.56 28.73
C ILE A 361 -28.78 16.09 28.31
N LEU A 362 -29.34 15.82 27.14
CA LEU A 362 -29.31 14.52 26.45
C LEU A 362 -28.89 14.73 24.99
N ILE A 363 -28.43 13.67 24.32
CA ILE A 363 -28.21 13.70 22.88
C ILE A 363 -29.57 13.58 22.18
N SER A 364 -29.96 14.60 21.42
CA SER A 364 -31.23 14.63 20.67
C SER A 364 -31.07 14.22 19.20
N GLN A 365 -29.86 14.33 18.65
CA GLN A 365 -29.53 13.88 17.29
C GLN A 365 -28.10 13.31 17.23
N ILE A 366 -27.91 12.19 16.52
CA ILE A 366 -26.60 11.75 16.03
C ILE A 366 -26.75 11.54 14.53
N ARG A 367 -26.01 12.32 13.73
CA ARG A 367 -26.13 12.32 12.28
C ARG A 367 -24.76 12.18 11.63
N GLN A 368 -24.67 11.23 10.69
CA GLN A 368 -23.50 11.07 9.83
C GLN A 368 -23.88 11.43 8.39
N GLU A 369 -22.99 12.17 7.74
CA GLU A 369 -23.07 12.51 6.33
C GLU A 369 -21.80 11.99 5.66
N THR A 370 -21.94 11.14 4.65
CA THR A 370 -20.84 10.53 3.92
C THR A 370 -20.96 10.81 2.43
N HIS A 371 -19.83 10.81 1.73
CA HIS A 371 -19.74 10.87 0.27
C HIS A 371 -18.69 9.87 -0.20
N ILE A 372 -18.92 9.25 -1.35
CA ILE A 372 -17.93 8.42 -2.02
C ILE A 372 -18.03 8.67 -3.54
N GLY A 373 -16.87 8.80 -4.18
CA GLY A 373 -16.75 8.88 -5.63
C GLY A 373 -15.65 7.95 -6.12
N LEU A 374 -15.91 7.24 -7.21
CA LEU A 374 -15.02 6.23 -7.77
C LEU A 374 -14.67 6.56 -9.23
N GLU A 375 -13.41 6.88 -9.47
CA GLU A 375 -12.89 7.35 -10.76
C GLU A 375 -11.59 6.59 -11.12
N GLU A 376 -11.11 6.77 -12.35
CA GLU A 376 -9.97 6.03 -12.94
C GLU A 376 -8.66 6.26 -12.19
N GLU A 377 -8.55 7.40 -11.52
CA GLU A 377 -7.34 7.87 -10.83
C GLU A 377 -7.31 7.44 -9.35
N GLY A 378 -8.48 7.21 -8.74
CA GLY A 378 -8.62 6.95 -7.32
C GLY A 378 -10.05 7.12 -6.80
N VAL A 379 -10.16 7.22 -5.48
CA VAL A 379 -11.39 7.64 -4.78
C VAL A 379 -11.43 9.18 -4.79
N GLU A 380 -11.87 9.75 -5.93
CA GLU A 380 -12.19 11.16 -6.27
C GLU A 380 -11.27 12.30 -5.73
N ALA A 381 -10.43 13.04 -6.48
CA ALA A 381 -9.88 13.05 -7.86
C ALA A 381 -8.84 14.22 -7.95
N SER A 382 -7.84 14.37 -8.84
CA SER A 382 -7.23 13.57 -9.93
C SER A 382 -6.02 14.35 -10.55
N ALA A 383 -4.85 13.74 -10.81
CA ALA A 383 -3.77 14.31 -11.66
C ALA A 383 -2.92 13.24 -12.40
N TYR A 384 -2.68 13.42 -13.70
CA TYR A 384 -2.11 12.41 -14.62
C TYR A 384 -0.60 12.12 -14.45
N THR A 385 -0.23 10.84 -14.30
CA THR A 385 1.08 10.27 -14.71
C THR A 385 0.94 8.78 -15.01
N GLU A 386 1.34 8.38 -16.22
CA GLU A 386 1.21 7.03 -16.78
C GLU A 386 2.39 6.11 -16.34
N LEU A 387 2.08 4.94 -15.79
CA LEU A 387 3.05 3.88 -15.47
C LEU A 387 2.68 2.59 -16.22
N MET A 388 3.33 2.36 -17.35
CA MET A 388 3.19 1.13 -18.15
C MET A 388 4.17 0.06 -17.65
N LEU A 389 3.66 -1.01 -17.03
CA LEU A 389 4.43 -2.22 -16.73
C LEU A 389 4.41 -3.17 -17.95
N THR A 390 5.53 -3.27 -18.68
CA THR A 390 5.69 -4.25 -19.75
C THR A 390 6.46 -5.49 -19.28
N GLY A 391 5.76 -6.52 -18.81
CA GLY A 391 6.34 -7.83 -18.52
C GLY A 391 6.41 -8.73 -19.76
N THR A 392 7.56 -9.36 -20.04
CA THR A 392 7.67 -10.37 -21.11
C THR A 392 8.16 -11.74 -20.61
N SER A 393 7.23 -12.58 -20.14
CA SER A 393 7.23 -14.02 -20.38
C SER A 393 5.88 -14.60 -19.95
N MET A 394 5.33 -15.56 -20.69
CA MET A 394 4.08 -16.23 -20.29
C MET A 394 4.40 -17.33 -19.26
N PRO A 395 3.79 -17.30 -18.06
CA PRO A 395 3.61 -18.50 -17.25
C PRO A 395 2.73 -19.52 -17.99
N ALA A 396 2.58 -20.72 -17.42
CA ALA A 396 1.48 -21.59 -17.84
C ALA A 396 0.13 -20.88 -17.64
N GLU A 397 -0.91 -21.23 -18.41
CA GLU A 397 -2.25 -20.63 -18.29
C GLU A 397 -2.89 -20.92 -16.91
N GLU A 398 -2.51 -20.13 -15.91
CA GLU A 398 -3.28 -19.95 -14.68
C GLU A 398 -4.51 -19.11 -15.02
N ALA A 399 -5.69 -19.60 -14.63
CA ALA A 399 -6.94 -18.98 -15.04
C ALA A 399 -7.16 -17.67 -14.27
N ALA A 400 -7.15 -16.55 -15.00
CA ALA A 400 -7.44 -15.24 -14.42
C ALA A 400 -8.86 -15.19 -13.85
N LEU A 401 -9.00 -14.75 -12.60
CA LEU A 401 -10.29 -14.50 -11.97
C LEU A 401 -10.99 -13.36 -12.73
N GLN A 402 -12.24 -13.58 -13.14
CA GLN A 402 -13.04 -12.58 -13.86
C GLN A 402 -14.01 -11.92 -12.88
N LEU A 403 -13.81 -10.64 -12.58
CA LEU A 403 -14.69 -9.87 -11.70
C LEU A 403 -15.37 -8.75 -12.50
N CYS A 404 -16.64 -8.97 -12.82
CA CYS A 404 -17.50 -7.98 -13.46
C CYS A 404 -18.56 -7.54 -12.45
N PHE A 405 -18.45 -6.31 -11.96
CA PHE A 405 -19.34 -5.73 -10.95
C PHE A 405 -20.63 -5.20 -11.60
N ASP A 406 -21.36 -6.10 -12.27
CA ASP A 406 -22.55 -5.84 -13.09
C ASP A 406 -23.89 -5.90 -12.36
N ARG A 407 -23.82 -6.02 -11.03
CA ARG A 407 -24.94 -6.22 -10.10
C ARG A 407 -24.52 -5.75 -8.70
N PRO A 408 -25.44 -5.67 -7.73
CA PRO A 408 -25.18 -5.03 -6.44
C PRO A 408 -24.03 -5.68 -5.70
N PHE A 409 -23.15 -4.85 -5.15
CA PHE A 409 -21.89 -5.29 -4.56
C PHE A 409 -21.54 -4.49 -3.31
N LEU A 410 -20.76 -5.13 -2.43
CA LEU A 410 -20.25 -4.50 -1.23
C LEU A 410 -18.86 -3.94 -1.49
N TYR A 411 -18.55 -2.85 -0.81
CA TYR A 411 -17.19 -2.33 -0.76
C TYR A 411 -16.83 -1.92 0.66
N GLY A 412 -15.54 -1.96 0.94
CA GLY A 412 -14.95 -1.43 2.16
C GLY A 412 -13.67 -0.68 1.82
N ILE A 413 -13.47 0.49 2.41
CA ILE A 413 -12.18 1.18 2.33
C ILE A 413 -11.50 1.00 3.68
N LEU A 414 -10.38 0.30 3.69
CA LEU A 414 -9.58 0.00 4.87
C LEU A 414 -8.35 0.91 4.92
N ASP A 415 -7.98 1.37 6.10
CA ASP A 415 -6.71 2.06 6.31
C ASP A 415 -5.52 1.10 6.40
N SER A 416 -4.31 1.65 6.57
CA SER A 416 -3.07 0.87 6.71
C SER A 416 -2.97 0.04 8.00
N THR A 417 -4.00 0.03 8.84
CA THR A 417 -4.14 -0.78 10.07
C THR A 417 -5.27 -1.81 9.97
N GLY A 418 -5.92 -1.92 8.81
CA GLY A 418 -7.07 -2.81 8.60
C GLY A 418 -8.37 -2.31 9.26
N VAL A 419 -8.41 -1.05 9.71
CA VAL A 419 -9.64 -0.45 10.24
C VAL A 419 -10.47 0.10 9.08
N PRO A 420 -11.79 -0.20 9.01
CA PRO A 420 -12.66 0.32 7.97
C PRO A 420 -12.93 1.83 8.13
N LEU A 421 -12.47 2.62 7.16
CA LEU A 421 -12.85 4.01 6.97
C LEU A 421 -14.28 4.12 6.43
N PHE A 422 -14.64 3.24 5.50
CA PHE A 422 -15.98 3.14 4.92
C PHE A 422 -16.38 1.69 4.71
N LEU A 423 -17.68 1.42 4.84
CA LEU A 423 -18.36 0.19 4.43
C LEU A 423 -19.65 0.58 3.72
N GLY A 424 -19.95 -0.07 2.60
CA GLY A 424 -21.12 0.33 1.82
C GLY A 424 -21.59 -0.66 0.78
N LEU A 425 -22.69 -0.28 0.16
CA LEU A 425 -23.42 -1.03 -0.86
C LEU A 425 -23.58 -0.13 -2.08
N CYS A 426 -23.10 -0.60 -3.22
CA CYS A 426 -23.48 -0.05 -4.52
C CYS A 426 -24.66 -0.88 -5.06
N GLY A 427 -25.87 -0.33 -4.97
CA GLY A 427 -27.11 -0.91 -5.50
C GLY A 427 -27.52 -0.38 -6.89
N ASN A 428 -27.06 0.82 -7.25
CA ASN A 428 -27.14 1.41 -8.59
C ASN A 428 -26.05 2.49 -8.79
N PRO A 429 -25.05 2.30 -9.68
CA PRO A 429 -23.98 3.27 -9.90
C PRO A 429 -24.41 4.64 -10.45
N ASP A 430 -25.55 4.71 -11.17
CA ASP A 430 -26.10 5.95 -11.76
C ASP A 430 -26.99 6.75 -10.78
N ASP A 431 -27.24 6.24 -9.57
CA ASP A 431 -28.02 6.95 -8.55
C ASP A 431 -27.09 7.73 -7.59
N ALA A 432 -27.12 9.05 -7.71
CA ALA A 432 -26.33 9.97 -6.87
C ALA A 432 -26.76 10.00 -5.39
N GLY A 433 -27.86 9.35 -5.03
CA GLY A 433 -28.31 9.22 -3.64
C GLY A 433 -29.03 10.45 -3.08
N GLY A 434 -29.30 10.38 -1.77
CA GLY A 434 -30.18 11.33 -1.07
C GLY A 434 -29.54 12.65 -0.63
N ALA A 435 -28.22 12.79 -0.74
CA ALA A 435 -27.51 14.05 -0.50
C ALA A 435 -27.43 14.85 -1.81
N GLU A 436 -27.92 16.09 -1.83
CA GLU A 436 -27.72 16.95 -3.01
C GLU A 436 -26.21 17.26 -3.15
N PRO A 437 -25.55 16.86 -4.26
CA PRO A 437 -24.14 17.16 -4.46
C PRO A 437 -23.92 18.66 -4.60
N GLY A 438 -22.87 19.19 -3.96
CA GLY A 438 -22.54 20.61 -4.03
C GLY A 438 -22.28 21.10 -5.46
N GLU A 439 -22.62 22.36 -5.77
CA GLU A 439 -22.44 22.96 -7.11
C GLU A 439 -20.96 23.15 -7.51
N GLY A 440 -20.28 22.07 -7.87
CA GLY A 440 -19.24 21.96 -8.89
C GLY A 440 -17.96 22.82 -8.78
N THR A 441 -16.84 22.18 -8.47
CA THR A 441 -15.50 22.66 -8.84
C THR A 441 -15.28 22.58 -10.36
N GLN A 442 -15.15 23.72 -11.03
CA GLN A 442 -14.79 23.76 -12.45
C GLN A 442 -13.35 23.23 -12.66
N LYS A 443 -13.22 22.01 -13.22
CA LYS A 443 -11.94 21.45 -13.68
C LYS A 443 -11.21 22.45 -14.60
N ASN A 444 -10.04 22.91 -14.17
CA ASN A 444 -9.25 23.92 -14.88
C ASN A 444 -8.31 23.24 -15.89
N THR A 445 -8.88 22.59 -16.92
CA THR A 445 -8.13 21.82 -17.91
C THR A 445 -7.34 22.74 -18.86
N SER A 446 -6.01 22.72 -18.75
CA SER A 446 -5.12 23.36 -19.73
C SER A 446 -4.75 22.37 -20.84
N GLU A 447 -5.45 22.45 -21.97
CA GLU A 447 -5.14 21.67 -23.18
C GLU A 447 -3.71 21.94 -23.70
N PRO A 448 -2.90 20.90 -24.00
CA PRO A 448 -1.72 21.02 -24.86
C PRO A 448 -2.14 21.09 -26.34
N GLY A 449 -1.83 22.19 -27.02
CA GLY A 449 -2.27 22.42 -28.40
C GLY A 449 -1.59 21.53 -29.45
N THR A 450 -2.38 21.07 -30.43
CA THR A 450 -1.96 20.27 -31.59
C THR A 450 -1.18 21.06 -32.66
N ALA A 451 -0.06 20.50 -33.15
CA ALA A 451 0.58 20.65 -34.49
C ALA A 451 2.07 20.25 -34.41
N ASP A 452 2.75 19.65 -35.39
CA ASP A 452 2.38 19.23 -36.76
C ASP A 452 3.34 18.10 -37.23
N THR A 453 2.89 17.22 -38.12
CA THR A 453 3.71 16.12 -38.69
C THR A 453 4.56 16.55 -39.89
N ALA A 454 5.80 16.04 -40.06
CA ALA A 454 6.43 15.86 -41.39
C ALA A 454 7.72 15.00 -41.44
N GLY A 455 7.69 13.92 -42.24
CA GLY A 455 8.87 13.28 -42.87
C GLY A 455 9.58 12.18 -42.05
N GLY A 456 10.06 11.08 -42.64
CA GLY A 456 10.04 10.64 -44.04
C GLY A 456 10.70 9.25 -44.19
N SER A 457 10.41 8.52 -45.26
CA SER A 457 10.89 7.14 -45.45
C SER A 457 12.33 7.05 -45.99
N ASP A 458 13.05 5.97 -45.62
CA ASP A 458 13.74 5.02 -46.53
C ASP A 458 14.98 4.36 -45.88
N GLY A 459 15.16 3.04 -46.09
CA GLY A 459 16.51 2.43 -46.19
C GLY A 459 16.95 1.37 -45.16
N LEU A 460 16.85 0.08 -45.54
CA LEU A 460 17.78 -0.99 -45.13
C LEU A 460 19.07 -0.88 -46.00
N PRO A 461 20.30 -1.23 -45.52
CA PRO A 461 20.76 -2.63 -45.62
C PRO A 461 21.83 -3.15 -44.60
N GLU A 462 21.80 -4.48 -44.41
CA GLU A 462 22.88 -5.50 -44.21
C GLU A 462 24.24 -5.21 -43.50
N HIS A 463 24.44 -5.96 -42.38
CA HIS A 463 25.59 -6.82 -42.00
C HIS A 463 27.03 -6.35 -41.59
N MET A 464 27.44 -6.92 -40.43
CA MET A 464 28.76 -7.48 -40.01
C MET A 464 29.81 -6.66 -39.22
N GLY A 465 30.16 -7.20 -38.03
CA GLY A 465 31.43 -7.07 -37.29
C GLY A 465 31.42 -6.03 -36.15
N GLY A 466 31.83 -6.31 -34.91
CA GLY A 466 32.31 -7.56 -34.27
C GLY A 466 33.33 -7.24 -33.16
N ALA A 467 33.16 -7.82 -31.96
CA ALA A 467 34.14 -7.74 -30.85
C ALA A 467 34.09 -9.01 -29.97
N GLU A 468 35.27 -9.48 -29.60
CA GLU A 468 35.60 -10.83 -29.15
C GLU A 468 35.01 -11.25 -27.79
N GLY A 469 34.47 -12.48 -27.72
CA GLY A 469 34.22 -13.23 -26.48
C GLY A 469 35.05 -14.53 -26.46
N VAL A 470 35.33 -15.08 -25.27
CA VAL A 470 36.10 -16.32 -25.11
C VAL A 470 35.17 -17.52 -25.22
N ASP A 471 35.41 -18.37 -26.23
CA ASP A 471 34.53 -19.49 -26.60
C ASP A 471 35.14 -20.84 -26.16
N PHE A 472 34.44 -21.62 -25.33
CA PHE A 472 34.87 -22.97 -24.93
C PHE A 472 34.38 -24.03 -25.93
N GLY A 473 35.24 -24.35 -26.91
CA GLY A 473 34.93 -25.36 -27.94
C GLY A 473 34.99 -26.81 -27.45
N CYS A 474 33.87 -27.39 -27.02
CA CYS A 474 33.75 -28.85 -26.86
C CYS A 474 33.46 -29.54 -28.20
N ALA A 475 34.32 -30.49 -28.59
CA ALA A 475 34.11 -31.34 -29.78
C ALA A 475 34.24 -32.83 -29.43
N GLY A 476 33.11 -33.54 -29.40
CA GLY A 476 33.05 -34.98 -29.13
C GLY A 476 31.87 -35.64 -29.85
N SER A 477 32.02 -36.92 -30.22
CA SER A 477 30.95 -37.69 -30.87
C SER A 477 30.26 -38.61 -29.86
N ALA A 478 29.04 -38.27 -29.44
CA ALA A 478 28.25 -39.11 -28.54
C ALA A 478 27.81 -40.43 -29.21
N ARG A 479 27.71 -41.49 -28.42
CA ARG A 479 27.03 -42.75 -28.78
C ARG A 479 25.95 -43.08 -27.74
N PRO A 480 24.97 -43.96 -28.05
CA PRO A 480 23.77 -44.17 -27.22
C PRO A 480 24.00 -44.75 -25.81
N SER A 481 25.24 -45.04 -25.42
CA SER A 481 25.61 -45.63 -24.13
C SER A 481 26.87 -44.96 -23.53
N GLY A 482 27.13 -43.70 -23.87
CA GLY A 482 28.29 -42.94 -23.39
C GLY A 482 28.98 -42.12 -24.48
N GLY A 483 29.63 -41.04 -24.05
CA GLY A 483 30.45 -40.16 -24.88
C GLY A 483 31.68 -39.71 -24.09
N GLU A 484 32.82 -39.60 -24.76
CA GLU A 484 34.10 -39.20 -24.17
C GLU A 484 34.31 -37.71 -24.46
N PHE A 485 34.47 -36.91 -23.40
CA PHE A 485 34.67 -35.46 -23.49
C PHE A 485 36.11 -35.09 -23.09
N ARG A 486 36.69 -34.11 -23.79
CA ARG A 486 38.02 -33.59 -23.54
C ARG A 486 37.92 -32.12 -23.14
N PHE A 487 38.62 -31.77 -22.07
CA PHE A 487 38.76 -30.39 -21.60
C PHE A 487 40.23 -29.99 -21.71
N SER A 488 40.49 -28.75 -22.12
CA SER A 488 41.84 -28.18 -22.17
C SER A 488 41.82 -26.78 -21.55
N LEU A 489 42.74 -26.52 -20.62
CA LEU A 489 42.94 -25.18 -20.06
C LEU A 489 43.46 -24.23 -21.14
N ALA A 490 42.97 -22.98 -21.14
CA ALA A 490 43.51 -21.92 -21.99
C ALA A 490 44.93 -21.51 -21.51
N GLU A 491 45.79 -21.09 -22.45
CA GLU A 491 47.16 -20.66 -22.12
C GLU A 491 47.14 -19.44 -21.18
N GLY A 492 47.62 -19.63 -19.93
CA GLY A 492 47.72 -18.54 -18.95
C GLY A 492 47.69 -18.98 -17.47
N HIS A 493 47.21 -20.19 -17.17
CA HIS A 493 47.06 -20.68 -15.80
C HIS A 493 48.15 -21.70 -15.43
N GLU A 494 49.01 -21.39 -14.45
CA GLU A 494 50.08 -22.27 -13.95
C GLU A 494 49.74 -23.03 -12.65
N ASN A 495 48.55 -22.84 -12.07
CA ASN A 495 48.19 -23.43 -10.78
C ASN A 495 47.46 -24.78 -10.93
N GLU A 496 47.85 -25.75 -10.10
CA GLU A 496 47.21 -27.07 -10.03
C GLU A 496 45.75 -26.95 -9.57
N VAL A 497 44.82 -27.58 -10.28
CA VAL A 497 43.41 -27.66 -9.87
C VAL A 497 43.07 -29.10 -9.48
N TRP A 498 42.69 -29.28 -8.21
CA TRP A 498 42.12 -30.51 -7.68
C TRP A 498 40.61 -30.32 -7.51
N TYR A 499 39.82 -31.36 -7.77
CA TYR A 499 38.37 -31.31 -7.73
C TYR A 499 37.81 -32.34 -6.73
N TYR A 500 36.76 -31.97 -6.02
CA TYR A 500 35.86 -32.88 -5.30
C TYR A 500 34.49 -32.90 -6.01
N ASP A 501 33.77 -34.03 -5.91
CA ASP A 501 32.49 -34.32 -6.60
C ASP A 501 31.27 -33.61 -5.91
N GLU A 502 30.04 -33.49 -6.45
CA GLU A 502 29.28 -34.37 -7.36
C GLU A 502 28.41 -33.65 -8.44
N PHE A 503 28.46 -32.32 -8.61
CA PHE A 503 27.48 -31.60 -9.46
C PHE A 503 27.94 -31.31 -10.90
N PHE A 504 27.06 -31.61 -11.86
CA PHE A 504 27.11 -31.20 -13.27
C PHE A 504 25.69 -30.88 -13.74
N SER A 505 25.49 -29.88 -14.59
CA SER A 505 24.21 -29.68 -15.30
C SER A 505 24.30 -30.17 -16.74
N ILE A 506 23.15 -30.55 -17.33
CA ILE A 506 23.05 -30.95 -18.74
C ILE A 506 21.86 -30.22 -19.37
N GLU A 507 22.14 -29.52 -20.46
CA GLU A 507 21.16 -28.80 -21.25
C GLU A 507 21.10 -29.37 -22.66
N GLN A 508 19.91 -29.36 -23.28
CA GLN A 508 19.72 -29.72 -24.68
C GLN A 508 19.46 -28.46 -25.50
N TYR A 509 20.10 -28.35 -26.66
CA TYR A 509 19.76 -27.32 -27.64
C TYR A 509 18.56 -27.80 -28.48
N ALA A 510 17.44 -27.11 -28.34
CA ALA A 510 16.20 -27.37 -29.07
C ALA A 510 15.51 -26.04 -29.41
N ASP A 511 14.84 -25.99 -30.56
CA ASP A 511 14.03 -24.84 -31.02
C ASP A 511 14.71 -23.44 -30.95
N GLY A 512 16.05 -23.41 -31.00
CA GLY A 512 16.86 -22.19 -31.05
C GLY A 512 17.47 -21.74 -29.72
N ALA A 513 17.15 -22.42 -28.61
CA ALA A 513 17.65 -22.11 -27.27
C ALA A 513 18.25 -23.34 -26.57
N TRP A 514 19.05 -23.10 -25.53
CA TRP A 514 19.45 -24.12 -24.56
C TRP A 514 18.36 -24.24 -23.50
N GLY A 515 17.98 -25.46 -23.13
CA GLY A 515 17.02 -25.72 -22.06
C GLY A 515 17.42 -26.93 -21.22
N PRO A 516 17.05 -26.96 -19.92
CA PRO A 516 17.37 -28.06 -19.02
C PRO A 516 16.70 -29.36 -19.47
N LEU A 517 17.36 -30.49 -19.26
CA LEU A 517 16.77 -31.80 -19.52
C LEU A 517 15.59 -32.07 -18.56
N PRO A 518 14.38 -32.40 -19.06
CA PRO A 518 13.20 -32.56 -18.21
C PRO A 518 13.17 -33.93 -17.54
N VAL A 519 13.69 -34.04 -16.31
CA VAL A 519 13.51 -35.23 -15.46
C VAL A 519 13.30 -34.85 -13.99
N GLN A 520 12.33 -35.51 -13.34
CA GLN A 520 12.06 -35.38 -11.91
C GLN A 520 13.19 -36.00 -11.07
N GLY A 521 13.42 -35.44 -9.87
CA GLY A 521 14.58 -35.63 -9.02
C GLY A 521 15.14 -37.06 -8.86
N GLY A 522 16.45 -37.17 -9.03
CA GLY A 522 17.27 -38.34 -8.72
C GLY A 522 18.76 -38.02 -8.78
N PHE A 523 19.51 -38.31 -7.73
CA PHE A 523 20.96 -38.05 -7.64
C PHE A 523 21.78 -39.15 -8.33
N CYS A 524 22.87 -38.76 -9.00
CA CYS A 524 23.93 -39.68 -9.44
C CYS A 524 25.22 -39.35 -8.69
N GLY A 525 25.69 -40.25 -7.83
CA GLY A 525 26.98 -40.12 -7.16
C GLY A 525 28.03 -41.03 -7.79
N VAL A 526 29.17 -40.47 -8.20
CA VAL A 526 30.37 -41.22 -8.60
C VAL A 526 31.58 -40.54 -7.98
N THR A 527 32.40 -41.31 -7.27
CA THR A 527 33.58 -40.84 -6.54
C THR A 527 34.86 -41.23 -7.27
N SER A 528 35.62 -40.28 -7.83
CA SER A 528 37.06 -40.49 -8.10
C SER A 528 37.85 -39.23 -8.45
N TYR A 529 38.92 -38.99 -7.69
CA TYR A 529 39.88 -37.89 -7.86
C TYR A 529 40.87 -38.12 -9.01
N TRP A 530 41.01 -37.12 -9.90
CA TRP A 530 42.08 -37.08 -10.89
C TRP A 530 42.64 -35.67 -11.07
N LYS A 531 43.95 -35.60 -11.33
CA LYS A 531 44.70 -34.38 -11.62
C LYS A 531 44.81 -34.22 -13.14
N ILE A 532 44.36 -33.08 -13.66
CA ILE A 532 44.59 -32.68 -15.07
C ILE A 532 45.92 -31.92 -15.13
N GLY A 533 46.72 -32.17 -16.17
CA GLY A 533 47.94 -31.41 -16.45
C GLY A 533 49.25 -32.19 -16.28
N GLU A 534 49.52 -33.09 -17.22
CA GLU A 534 50.90 -33.31 -17.73
C GLU A 534 50.94 -33.91 -19.16
N ASP A 535 49.85 -34.54 -19.66
CA ASP A 535 49.74 -34.98 -21.07
C ASP A 535 48.29 -34.86 -21.62
N PRO A 536 48.03 -34.03 -22.65
CA PRO A 536 46.68 -33.82 -23.22
C PRO A 536 46.13 -35.02 -24.02
N GLU A 537 46.88 -36.12 -24.21
CA GLU A 537 46.30 -37.36 -24.74
C GLU A 537 45.65 -38.26 -23.67
N THR A 538 45.92 -38.06 -22.36
CA THR A 538 45.36 -38.92 -21.29
C THR A 538 44.24 -38.30 -20.46
N ASP A 539 44.04 -36.99 -20.51
CA ASP A 539 43.07 -36.27 -19.67
C ASP A 539 41.65 -36.30 -20.29
N CYS A 540 41.04 -37.49 -20.35
CA CYS A 540 39.68 -37.72 -20.86
C CYS A 540 38.71 -38.09 -19.72
N LEU A 541 37.65 -37.29 -19.53
CA LEU A 541 36.58 -37.62 -18.58
C LEU A 541 35.56 -38.54 -19.26
N ASN A 542 35.57 -39.82 -18.90
CA ASN A 542 34.56 -40.79 -19.35
C ASN A 542 33.37 -40.78 -18.39
N ILE A 543 32.31 -40.05 -18.74
CA ILE A 543 31.06 -40.05 -17.98
C ILE A 543 30.19 -41.22 -18.43
N VAL A 544 29.96 -42.18 -17.52
CA VAL A 544 29.15 -43.38 -17.75
C VAL A 544 27.79 -43.21 -17.08
N TRP A 545 26.77 -42.88 -17.87
CA TRP A 545 25.40 -42.65 -17.41
C TRP A 545 24.59 -43.95 -17.17
N ASP A 546 25.19 -44.94 -16.52
CA ASP A 546 24.47 -46.19 -16.18
C ASP A 546 23.51 -45.97 -15.01
N SER A 547 22.24 -45.65 -15.32
CA SER A 547 20.98 -45.96 -14.58
C SER A 547 19.94 -44.84 -14.50
N ILE A 548 20.27 -43.57 -14.82
CA ILE A 548 19.33 -42.44 -14.67
C ILE A 548 18.76 -41.94 -16.00
N TYR A 549 19.56 -41.92 -17.07
CA TYR A 549 19.11 -41.58 -18.42
C TYR A 549 19.02 -42.83 -19.29
N GLU A 550 17.87 -43.51 -19.30
CA GLU A 550 17.61 -44.57 -20.29
C GLU A 550 17.50 -43.94 -21.69
N THR A 551 18.66 -43.82 -22.36
CA THR A 551 18.88 -43.24 -23.69
C THR A 551 18.48 -41.76 -23.87
N LEU A 552 19.49 -40.87 -23.82
CA LEU A 552 19.40 -39.55 -24.44
C LEU A 552 19.01 -39.69 -25.92
N GLN A 553 18.10 -38.84 -26.37
CA GLN A 553 17.71 -38.76 -27.78
C GLN A 553 18.88 -38.21 -28.63
N PRO A 554 18.91 -38.41 -29.96
CA PRO A 554 19.88 -37.73 -30.81
C PRO A 554 19.65 -36.21 -30.78
N GLY A 555 20.63 -35.46 -30.29
CA GLY A 555 20.54 -34.01 -30.11
C GLY A 555 21.91 -33.36 -29.88
N ILE A 556 21.93 -32.03 -29.77
CA ILE A 556 23.10 -31.26 -29.33
C ILE A 556 22.91 -30.98 -27.83
N TYR A 557 23.94 -31.23 -27.04
CA TYR A 557 23.89 -31.13 -25.58
C TYR A 557 25.08 -30.32 -25.06
N CYS A 558 24.84 -29.51 -24.02
CA CYS A 558 25.86 -28.84 -23.23
C CYS A 558 25.95 -29.54 -21.87
N VAL A 559 27.15 -29.65 -21.32
CA VAL A 559 27.39 -30.15 -19.96
C VAL A 559 28.31 -29.15 -19.27
N SER A 560 27.87 -28.58 -18.15
CA SER A 560 28.68 -27.62 -17.38
C SER A 560 29.03 -28.17 -16.00
N LYS A 561 30.17 -27.71 -15.47
CA LYS A 561 30.67 -28.01 -14.12
C LYS A 561 31.26 -26.74 -13.53
N GLU A 562 30.88 -26.39 -12.31
CA GLU A 562 31.54 -25.33 -11.54
C GLU A 562 32.84 -25.84 -10.90
N VAL A 563 33.74 -24.89 -10.62
CA VAL A 563 35.11 -25.14 -10.15
C VAL A 563 35.45 -24.17 -9.02
N PHE A 564 35.90 -24.70 -7.88
CA PHE A 564 36.37 -23.89 -6.75
C PHE A 564 37.90 -24.02 -6.58
N PRO A 565 38.64 -22.92 -6.40
CA PRO A 565 40.06 -22.97 -6.05
C PRO A 565 40.26 -23.21 -4.54
N GLU A 566 41.24 -24.05 -4.17
CA GLU A 566 41.54 -24.39 -2.78
C GLU A 566 42.71 -23.55 -2.23
N GLY A 567 42.57 -22.97 -1.03
CA GLY A 567 43.70 -22.42 -0.26
C GLY A 567 43.51 -21.03 0.36
N ALA A 568 42.88 -20.96 1.54
CA ALA A 568 42.85 -19.77 2.38
C ALA A 568 42.95 -20.10 3.89
N GLU A 569 44.04 -20.74 4.31
CA GLU A 569 44.43 -20.74 5.74
C GLU A 569 45.03 -19.37 6.10
N GLY A 570 44.32 -18.57 6.92
CA GLY A 570 44.79 -17.25 7.33
C GLY A 570 43.94 -16.61 8.42
N GLY A 571 44.24 -16.91 9.69
CA GLY A 571 43.63 -16.22 10.84
C GLY A 571 44.10 -14.76 10.97
N PRO A 572 43.37 -13.91 11.71
CA PRO A 572 43.53 -12.46 11.68
C PRO A 572 44.79 -11.96 12.40
N ASP A 573 45.47 -10.99 11.79
CA ASP A 573 46.50 -10.19 12.46
C ASP A 573 45.84 -8.97 13.14
N LEU A 574 46.20 -8.72 14.40
CA LEU A 574 45.46 -7.81 15.29
C LEU A 574 46.11 -6.42 15.38
N GLU A 575 45.65 -5.45 14.58
CA GLU A 575 45.75 -4.03 14.93
C GLU A 575 44.41 -3.29 14.71
N ASN A 576 43.95 -2.59 15.74
CA ASN A 576 42.78 -1.68 15.76
C ASN A 576 41.35 -2.28 15.66
N GLY A 577 41.09 -3.38 16.35
CA GLY A 577 39.88 -3.50 17.20
C GLY A 577 38.50 -3.27 16.56
N LYS A 578 38.32 -3.59 15.28
CA LYS A 578 37.03 -3.71 14.61
C LYS A 578 36.98 -5.04 13.87
N GLN A 579 35.98 -5.87 14.15
CA GLN A 579 35.72 -7.08 13.36
C GLN A 579 35.05 -6.66 12.04
N VAL A 580 35.62 -7.11 10.93
CA VAL A 580 35.02 -7.04 9.60
C VAL A 580 34.83 -8.49 9.17
N TYR A 581 33.58 -8.89 8.90
CA TYR A 581 33.27 -10.21 8.37
C TYR A 581 33.41 -10.19 6.83
N ALA A 582 33.63 -11.36 6.23
CA ALA A 582 34.30 -11.46 4.93
C ALA A 582 33.51 -10.91 3.73
N VAL A 583 34.24 -10.36 2.76
CA VAL A 583 33.71 -10.01 1.43
C VAL A 583 33.84 -11.21 0.52
N PHE A 584 32.73 -11.65 -0.08
CA PHE A 584 32.72 -12.70 -1.10
C PHE A 584 32.78 -12.07 -2.49
N GLU A 585 33.86 -12.32 -3.23
CA GLU A 585 34.00 -11.90 -4.64
C GLU A 585 33.50 -13.03 -5.55
N ILE A 586 32.23 -12.96 -5.92
CA ILE A 586 31.71 -13.54 -7.16
C ILE A 586 32.05 -12.54 -8.29
N GLU A 587 32.18 -12.98 -9.54
CA GLU A 587 32.29 -12.06 -10.69
C GLU A 587 30.99 -11.25 -10.84
N ASP A 588 30.94 -10.13 -10.13
CA ASP A 588 29.81 -9.22 -10.13
C ASP A 588 29.90 -8.27 -11.34
N PRO A 589 28.98 -8.36 -12.33
CA PRO A 589 28.96 -7.45 -13.49
C PRO A 589 28.71 -5.98 -13.10
N MET A 590 28.04 -5.77 -11.95
CA MET A 590 27.73 -4.46 -11.36
C MET A 590 28.94 -3.86 -10.64
N GLY A 591 29.86 -4.72 -10.19
CA GLY A 591 31.05 -4.37 -9.43
C GLY A 591 30.73 -3.74 -8.07
N LEU A 592 29.72 -4.26 -7.39
CA LEU A 592 29.38 -4.01 -5.99
C LEU A 592 30.03 -5.05 -5.07
N SER A 593 29.87 -4.82 -3.77
CA SER A 593 30.12 -5.79 -2.72
C SER A 593 29.32 -5.38 -1.49
N LEU A 594 28.65 -6.33 -0.85
CA LEU A 594 27.88 -6.10 0.37
C LEU A 594 28.82 -6.28 1.58
N GLU A 595 29.11 -5.19 2.28
CA GLU A 595 29.88 -5.22 3.52
C GLU A 595 28.94 -5.21 4.73
N ILE A 596 29.15 -6.13 5.68
CA ILE A 596 28.46 -6.14 6.97
C ILE A 596 29.45 -5.99 8.14
N ARG A 597 29.04 -5.22 9.15
CA ARG A 597 29.85 -4.81 10.30
C ARG A 597 28.97 -4.69 11.54
N ASP A 598 29.59 -4.48 12.70
CA ASP A 598 28.90 -4.16 13.96
C ASP A 598 27.78 -5.17 14.33
N VAL A 599 27.97 -6.45 13.98
CA VAL A 599 27.00 -7.56 14.11
C VAL A 599 26.69 -7.87 15.59
N THR A 600 25.40 -8.05 15.88
CA THR A 600 24.83 -8.42 17.19
C THR A 600 23.75 -9.50 17.01
N PRO A 601 23.24 -10.11 18.09
CA PRO A 601 22.10 -11.04 18.00
C PRO A 601 20.79 -10.43 17.44
N THR A 602 20.65 -9.10 17.44
CA THR A 602 19.42 -8.36 17.08
C THR A 602 19.58 -7.45 15.87
N GLY A 603 20.77 -7.35 15.28
CA GLY A 603 21.02 -6.48 14.14
C GLY A 603 22.48 -6.43 13.70
N LEU A 604 22.74 -5.72 12.60
CA LEU A 604 24.07 -5.41 12.06
C LEU A 604 24.06 -4.04 11.39
N THR A 605 25.22 -3.53 10.98
CA THR A 605 25.28 -2.48 9.96
C THR A 605 25.70 -3.06 8.61
N MET A 606 24.97 -2.73 7.54
CA MET A 606 25.40 -3.02 6.16
C MET A 606 25.82 -1.75 5.39
N GLN A 607 26.58 -1.95 4.32
CA GLN A 607 26.87 -0.94 3.30
C GLN A 607 27.24 -1.63 1.97
N PHE A 608 26.79 -1.09 0.84
CA PHE A 608 27.31 -1.49 -0.47
C PHE A 608 28.58 -0.71 -0.83
N ALA A 609 29.65 -1.40 -1.24
CA ALA A 609 30.91 -0.80 -1.68
C ALA A 609 31.16 -1.06 -3.17
N ARG A 610 31.40 0.02 -3.94
CA ARG A 610 31.76 -0.03 -5.36
C ARG A 610 33.22 -0.46 -5.56
N LYS A 611 33.44 -1.49 -6.37
CA LYS A 611 34.74 -2.07 -6.77
C LYS A 611 35.01 -2.06 -8.28
N GLY A 612 34.19 -1.35 -9.05
CA GLY A 612 34.26 -1.31 -10.52
C GLY A 612 32.89 -1.61 -11.11
N GLY A 613 32.87 -2.30 -12.26
CA GLY A 613 31.64 -2.75 -12.92
C GLY A 613 30.94 -1.68 -13.77
N ASN A 614 30.22 -2.14 -14.79
CA ASN A 614 29.41 -1.32 -15.68
C ASN A 614 27.94 -1.73 -15.47
N PRO A 615 27.21 -1.14 -14.50
CA PRO A 615 25.76 -1.31 -14.48
C PRO A 615 25.20 -0.77 -15.79
N THR A 616 24.01 -1.25 -16.14
CA THR A 616 23.34 -0.81 -17.35
C THR A 616 22.33 0.30 -17.08
N GLY A 617 21.95 0.50 -15.81
CA GLY A 617 21.08 1.57 -15.30
C GLY A 617 21.56 2.16 -13.97
N GLU A 618 20.62 2.71 -13.20
CA GLU A 618 20.84 3.22 -11.84
C GLU A 618 20.67 2.09 -10.82
N LEU A 619 21.59 2.01 -9.86
CA LEU A 619 21.62 0.93 -8.88
C LEU A 619 20.77 1.31 -7.67
N GLU A 620 19.75 0.52 -7.37
CA GLU A 620 18.79 0.76 -6.29
C GLU A 620 18.72 -0.43 -5.33
N TYR A 621 18.39 -0.21 -4.06
CA TYR A 621 18.07 -1.29 -3.11
C TYR A 621 16.91 -0.92 -2.20
N GLY A 622 16.06 -1.90 -1.90
CA GLY A 622 14.94 -1.75 -0.96
C GLY A 622 15.37 -1.70 0.50
N LYS A 623 14.44 -1.40 1.41
CA LYS A 623 14.63 -1.72 2.84
C LYS A 623 14.62 -3.22 3.12
N GLU A 624 13.95 -4.00 2.28
CA GLU A 624 13.83 -5.44 2.39
C GLU A 624 15.18 -6.15 2.53
N TYR A 625 15.18 -7.20 3.35
CA TYR A 625 16.26 -8.15 3.56
C TYR A 625 15.65 -9.44 4.09
N TRP A 626 16.42 -10.53 4.08
CA TRP A 626 16.07 -11.71 4.87
C TRP A 626 17.30 -12.38 5.44
N LEU A 627 17.07 -13.26 6.40
CA LEU A 627 18.12 -14.02 7.05
C LEU A 627 18.02 -15.49 6.66
N GLU A 628 19.17 -16.09 6.33
CA GLU A 628 19.33 -17.53 6.19
C GLU A 628 20.18 -18.04 7.36
N ARG A 629 19.84 -19.19 7.95
CA ARG A 629 20.63 -19.89 8.96
C ARG A 629 21.24 -21.16 8.36
N LEU A 630 22.46 -21.50 8.72
CA LEU A 630 23.10 -22.75 8.28
C LEU A 630 22.65 -23.91 9.17
N GLU A 631 21.82 -24.80 8.62
CA GLU A 631 21.30 -26.00 9.29
C GLU A 631 21.65 -27.25 8.45
N ASP A 632 22.26 -28.26 9.08
CA ASP A 632 22.73 -29.51 8.44
C ASP A 632 23.51 -29.32 7.12
N GLY A 633 24.29 -28.22 7.04
CA GLY A 633 25.11 -27.89 5.86
C GLY A 633 24.34 -27.22 4.72
N ARG A 634 23.10 -26.77 4.96
CA ARG A 634 22.27 -26.03 4.01
C ARG A 634 21.82 -24.69 4.60
N TRP A 635 21.64 -23.71 3.74
CA TRP A 635 21.07 -22.42 4.13
C TRP A 635 19.55 -22.50 4.11
N VAL A 636 18.92 -22.24 5.26
CA VAL A 636 17.46 -22.25 5.46
C VAL A 636 17.03 -20.83 5.74
N ARG A 637 16.11 -20.28 4.93
CA ARG A 637 15.52 -18.95 5.18
C ARG A 637 14.76 -19.00 6.51
N LEU A 638 14.97 -18.00 7.36
CA LEU A 638 14.20 -17.80 8.57
C LEU A 638 12.86 -17.16 8.21
N ASP A 639 11.80 -17.58 8.87
CA ASP A 639 10.50 -16.90 8.81
C ASP A 639 10.59 -15.63 9.67
N GLY A 640 10.29 -14.49 9.05
CA GLY A 640 10.28 -13.18 9.70
C GLY A 640 9.33 -12.27 8.94
N ASP A 641 8.37 -11.70 9.67
CA ASP A 641 7.27 -10.91 9.13
C ASP A 641 7.72 -9.47 8.84
N MET A 642 8.31 -9.27 7.67
CA MET A 642 8.80 -7.97 7.24
C MET A 642 7.84 -7.32 6.26
N ASN A 643 7.12 -6.30 6.74
CA ASN A 643 6.26 -5.48 5.90
C ASN A 643 7.04 -4.90 4.71
N TRP A 644 6.40 -4.97 3.54
CA TRP A 644 6.88 -4.37 2.30
C TRP A 644 6.92 -2.84 2.43
N GLU A 645 8.10 -2.23 2.28
CA GLU A 645 8.27 -0.78 2.24
C GLU A 645 8.92 -0.38 0.90
N ALA A 646 8.11 0.22 0.02
CA ALA A 646 8.52 0.72 -1.29
C ALA A 646 9.44 1.95 -1.18
N VAL A 647 10.69 1.73 -0.77
CA VAL A 647 11.74 2.73 -0.59
C VAL A 647 13.00 2.27 -1.31
N ALA A 648 13.32 2.89 -2.45
CA ALA A 648 14.53 2.63 -3.21
C ALA A 648 15.67 3.59 -2.79
N PHE A 649 16.79 3.04 -2.34
CA PHE A 649 18.00 3.79 -2.04
C PHE A 649 19.02 3.66 -3.17
N LEU A 650 19.56 4.77 -3.66
CA LEU A 650 20.55 4.79 -4.74
C LEU A 650 21.96 4.39 -4.26
N ILE A 651 22.62 3.49 -4.99
CA ILE A 651 24.02 3.10 -4.82
C ILE A 651 24.89 3.94 -5.75
N GLY A 652 25.34 5.09 -5.24
CA GLY A 652 26.17 6.04 -5.99
C GLY A 652 27.60 5.53 -6.30
N GLU A 653 28.38 6.36 -7.01
CA GLU A 653 29.77 6.04 -7.38
C GLU A 653 30.70 5.68 -6.20
N ASN A 654 30.36 6.14 -4.99
CA ASN A 654 31.11 5.88 -3.76
C ASN A 654 30.59 4.66 -2.98
N GLY A 655 29.61 3.93 -3.50
CA GLY A 655 28.85 2.90 -2.79
C GLY A 655 27.49 3.40 -2.29
N GLY A 656 26.77 2.53 -1.59
CA GLY A 656 25.51 2.82 -0.92
C GLY A 656 25.74 3.48 0.44
N GLU A 657 24.66 3.94 1.06
CA GLU A 657 24.72 4.50 2.41
C GLU A 657 24.97 3.42 3.48
N LYS A 658 25.37 3.85 4.68
CA LYS A 658 25.58 2.94 5.82
C LYS A 658 24.24 2.75 6.53
N GLU A 659 23.60 1.60 6.37
CA GLU A 659 22.29 1.26 6.95
C GLU A 659 22.47 0.44 8.24
N GLU A 660 21.89 0.90 9.36
CA GLU A 660 21.82 0.12 10.60
C GLU A 660 20.55 -0.73 10.58
N VAL A 661 20.72 -2.05 10.46
CA VAL A 661 19.66 -3.03 10.35
C VAL A 661 19.37 -3.59 11.75
N ASN A 662 18.17 -3.33 12.27
CA ASN A 662 17.64 -4.00 13.45
C ASN A 662 16.53 -4.97 13.02
N TRP A 663 16.68 -6.24 13.40
CA TRP A 663 15.77 -7.33 13.09
C TRP A 663 15.04 -7.90 14.32
N GLU A 664 15.21 -7.29 15.50
CA GLU A 664 14.62 -7.75 16.76
C GLU A 664 13.09 -7.85 16.68
N ARG A 665 12.43 -6.94 15.96
CA ARG A 665 10.98 -6.97 15.73
C ARG A 665 10.53 -8.19 14.92
N TYR A 666 11.34 -8.63 13.96
CA TYR A 666 10.93 -9.60 12.92
C TYR A 666 11.41 -11.03 13.19
N TYR A 667 12.62 -11.17 13.73
CA TYR A 667 13.27 -12.47 14.01
C TYR A 667 13.67 -12.64 15.48
N GLY A 668 13.41 -11.64 16.33
CA GLY A 668 13.81 -11.64 17.74
C GLY A 668 15.32 -11.56 17.96
N THR A 669 15.76 -12.03 19.12
CA THR A 669 17.18 -12.28 19.41
C THR A 669 17.60 -13.61 18.80
N LEU A 670 18.45 -13.58 17.77
CA LEU A 670 18.95 -14.79 17.12
C LEU A 670 19.83 -15.62 18.07
N PRO A 671 19.68 -16.97 18.10
CA PRO A 671 20.53 -17.85 18.89
C PRO A 671 21.93 -18.00 18.29
N GLU A 672 22.85 -18.64 19.01
CA GLU A 672 24.18 -18.98 18.50
C GLU A 672 24.11 -19.79 17.19
N GLY A 673 25.02 -19.51 16.25
CA GLY A 673 25.07 -20.17 14.95
C GLY A 673 25.71 -19.36 13.82
N LYS A 674 25.74 -19.95 12.62
CA LYS A 674 26.13 -19.27 11.38
C LYS A 674 24.88 -18.79 10.64
N TYR A 675 24.95 -17.55 10.18
CA TYR A 675 23.86 -16.84 9.54
C TYR A 675 24.36 -16.16 8.27
N ARG A 676 23.42 -15.76 7.43
CA ARG A 676 23.66 -15.00 6.23
C ARG A 676 22.58 -13.93 6.11
N PHE A 677 23.04 -12.71 5.93
CA PHE A 677 22.22 -11.57 5.58
C PHE A 677 22.07 -11.52 4.05
N CYS A 678 20.84 -11.47 3.57
CA CYS A 678 20.50 -11.41 2.15
C CYS A 678 19.82 -10.07 1.86
N LYS A 679 20.29 -9.34 0.86
CA LYS A 679 19.80 -8.03 0.44
C LYS A 679 19.62 -8.00 -1.07
N GLU A 680 18.52 -7.44 -1.54
CA GLU A 680 18.22 -7.30 -2.96
C GLU A 680 18.71 -5.96 -3.51
N VAL A 681 19.19 -5.95 -4.76
CA VAL A 681 19.66 -4.77 -5.50
C VAL A 681 19.15 -4.85 -6.93
N THR A 682 18.68 -3.73 -7.47
CA THR A 682 18.08 -3.59 -8.80
C THR A 682 18.97 -2.72 -9.69
N ASP A 683 19.24 -3.16 -10.93
CA ASP A 683 19.84 -2.36 -12.01
C ASP A 683 18.74 -1.68 -12.83
N TYR A 684 18.26 -0.52 -12.35
CA TYR A 684 17.11 0.17 -12.91
C TYR A 684 17.46 1.01 -14.13
N ARG A 685 17.15 0.52 -15.35
CA ARG A 685 17.34 1.26 -16.61
C ARG A 685 16.12 2.13 -16.96
N GLY A 686 14.98 1.83 -16.37
CA GLY A 686 13.70 2.52 -16.54
C GLY A 686 12.52 1.62 -16.18
N ALA A 687 11.30 2.16 -16.24
CA ALA A 687 10.10 1.38 -15.97
C ALA A 687 9.99 0.18 -16.93
N GLY A 688 9.88 -1.03 -16.37
CA GLY A 688 9.85 -2.29 -17.13
C GLY A 688 11.20 -2.76 -17.69
N ASP A 689 12.30 -2.06 -17.42
CA ASP A 689 13.64 -2.45 -17.84
C ASP A 689 14.62 -2.41 -16.65
N TYR A 690 14.69 -3.53 -15.91
CA TYR A 690 15.58 -3.69 -14.77
C TYR A 690 16.00 -5.15 -14.58
N ASP A 691 17.15 -5.36 -13.95
CA ASP A 691 17.63 -6.69 -13.53
C ASP A 691 17.85 -6.70 -12.02
N THR A 692 17.45 -7.79 -11.35
CA THR A 692 17.46 -7.90 -9.88
C THR A 692 18.49 -8.93 -9.40
N TYR A 693 19.27 -8.57 -8.39
CA TYR A 693 20.41 -9.33 -7.88
C TYR A 693 20.38 -9.46 -6.36
N VAL A 694 20.61 -10.67 -5.85
CA VAL A 694 20.63 -10.95 -4.41
C VAL A 694 22.06 -11.04 -3.89
N TYR A 695 22.44 -10.05 -3.07
CA TYR A 695 23.73 -10.01 -2.39
C TYR A 695 23.64 -10.71 -1.04
N LYS A 696 24.67 -11.49 -0.71
CA LYS A 696 24.69 -12.40 0.44
C LYS A 696 25.96 -12.20 1.26
N ALA A 697 25.82 -11.94 2.55
CA ALA A 697 26.94 -11.72 3.47
C ALA A 697 26.80 -12.63 4.71
N GLU A 698 27.79 -13.50 4.93
CA GLU A 698 27.77 -14.49 6.00
C GLU A 698 28.38 -13.95 7.31
N PHE A 699 27.76 -14.26 8.44
CA PHE A 699 28.17 -13.85 9.78
C PHE A 699 27.94 -14.96 10.82
N GLU A 700 28.52 -14.79 12.00
CA GLU A 700 28.38 -15.74 13.11
C GLU A 700 27.92 -15.01 14.37
N ILE A 701 26.99 -15.63 15.10
CA ILE A 701 26.58 -15.18 16.44
C ILE A 701 27.12 -16.20 17.44
N GLY A 702 27.97 -15.73 18.36
CA GLY A 702 28.44 -16.47 19.54
C GLY A 702 29.04 -17.85 19.25
N ILE A 703 30.23 -17.89 18.63
CA ILE A 703 31.05 -19.11 18.46
C ILE A 703 32.42 -18.92 19.15
#